data_AF-M0L9P1-F1
#
_entry.id   AF-M0L9P1-F1
#
_cell.length_a   1.000
_cell.length_b   1.000
_cell.length_c   1.000
_cell.angle_alpha   90.00
_cell.angle_beta   90.00
_cell.angle_gamma   90.00
#
_symmetry.space_group_name_H-M   'P 1'
#
loop_
_entity.id
_entity.type
_entity.pdbx_description
1 polymer ?
#
loop_
_entity_poly.entity_id
_entity_poly.type
_entity_poly.pdbx_seq_one_letter_code
_entity_poly.pdbx_strand_id
1 'polypeptide(L)'
;MIEFDATADPPGIEVYDSIEQRRLRLRTDATAPSAEPPTGFPFPVDTKCTIETDEIVFEQPYAVKIHDEQGVTSDSPEIGETVTLEERTQFVGMSGPIKLYFRVDAGGVIERRVTSLRIGLEAETTVAIGARSLHDRPAGTITTPPDLESMLTAVSATSSALKTPSPERTWPTLRGHPPLIELGDELDIPAEIDDERPDTEVTLTLPPTRSALFAAAPLAFFLGTDLRTGDAPALATDGVEHPLQTGRAFEDGVARLLKQFFFLDCLTRTEGLFQYDLHERTVLENDLPFDFGTIYDASLAERIERYLEVPYDRIEPHVPRWPLTAHVPAEADTVELVPFLVNELGVIRTARVIDRSEPEVDAPSTATVGGPDSQLVRAASRGETELGRAPSPDPDGPTLVEPDVTTESVEHAWFGDAIPRGASKATVEAYRNQLNRDARKESIDILLVCNDARMLEEHDLLDDTYGSHERVPFDVDSEFGVSTDRLAALLTEGGYDFFHYVGHATPDGLRCSDGELDVRDLESVDVSVFFLNACRSYEQGLALTRRGAYGGVSTYSDVANELAVEAGETMARLLNQGFPLRGAVDIARENASLGDQYLIIGDGSTDIAQSDGGAPVLIELEHRDESFGFALQSYSTKEYKLGTTTESTLPTVADRHLGPSHTVFTEVEPDVLREYFTWNEPPVRLDGELRWYHGIGSTPLD
;
A
#
# COMPACT_ATOMS: atom_id res chain seq x y z
N MET A 1 0.03 19.76 13.26
CA MET A 1 1.11 20.46 13.98
C MET A 1 1.53 19.67 15.21
N ILE A 2 2.83 19.63 15.52
CA ILE A 2 3.36 18.91 16.69
C ILE A 2 3.60 19.89 17.83
N GLU A 3 3.17 19.50 19.04
CA GLU A 3 3.34 20.26 20.28
C GLU A 3 4.14 19.44 21.31
N PHE A 4 4.90 20.15 22.14
CA PHE A 4 5.70 19.57 23.23
C PHE A 4 5.23 20.15 24.56
N ASP A 5 4.65 19.31 25.42
CA ASP A 5 4.12 19.70 26.72
C ASP A 5 4.84 18.99 27.86
N ALA A 6 5.13 19.72 28.94
CA ALA A 6 5.68 19.11 30.15
C ALA A 6 4.60 18.34 30.92
N THR A 7 4.96 17.17 31.42
CA THR A 7 4.11 16.32 32.28
C THR A 7 4.67 16.26 33.69
N ALA A 8 3.78 16.23 34.69
CA ALA A 8 4.18 16.26 36.11
C ALA A 8 4.10 14.90 36.82
N ASP A 9 3.29 13.95 36.32
CA ASP A 9 3.09 12.65 36.95
C ASP A 9 2.92 11.52 35.91
N PRO A 10 3.94 10.65 35.71
CA PRO A 10 5.36 10.88 36.03
C PRO A 10 5.95 12.12 35.33
N PRO A 11 7.08 12.67 35.81
CA PRO A 11 7.77 13.77 35.14
C PRO A 11 8.27 13.36 33.74
N GLY A 12 8.17 14.26 32.78
CA GLY A 12 8.62 14.04 31.42
C GLY A 12 7.98 15.00 30.42
N ILE A 13 8.01 14.62 29.14
CA ILE A 13 7.45 15.42 28.04
C ILE A 13 6.45 14.56 27.25
N GLU A 14 5.28 15.12 27.00
CA GLU A 14 4.30 14.62 26.05
C GLU A 14 4.51 15.33 24.72
N VAL A 15 4.70 14.55 23.67
CA VAL A 15 4.72 15.02 22.28
C VAL A 15 3.37 14.67 21.68
N TYR A 16 2.64 15.67 21.20
CA TYR A 16 1.34 15.48 20.58
C TYR A 16 1.39 15.89 19.12
N ASP A 17 1.03 14.98 18.24
CA ASP A 17 0.82 15.24 16.81
C ASP A 17 -0.68 15.37 16.54
N SER A 18 -1.14 16.59 16.22
CA SER A 18 -2.55 16.85 15.91
C SER A 18 -3.01 16.33 14.56
N ILE A 19 -2.09 16.08 13.60
CA ILE A 19 -2.43 15.57 12.27
C ILE A 19 -2.72 14.07 12.37
N GLU A 20 -1.81 13.34 13.01
CA GLU A 20 -1.96 11.90 13.24
C GLU A 20 -2.85 11.56 14.45
N GLN A 21 -3.18 12.56 15.28
CA GLN A 21 -3.84 12.39 16.57
C GLN A 21 -3.09 11.41 17.50
N ARG A 22 -1.76 11.40 17.41
CA ARG A 22 -0.88 10.51 18.18
C ARG A 22 -0.22 11.24 19.33
N ARG A 23 0.00 10.52 20.42
CA ARG A 23 0.77 10.99 21.57
C ARG A 23 1.94 10.06 21.80
N LEU A 24 3.06 10.65 22.19
CA LEU A 24 4.24 9.92 22.57
C LEU A 24 4.82 10.59 23.82
N ARG A 25 5.03 9.79 24.85
CA ARG A 25 5.57 10.27 26.13
C ARG A 25 6.99 9.78 26.31
N LEU A 26 7.87 10.71 26.68
CA LEU A 26 9.21 10.42 27.16
C LEU A 26 9.32 10.85 28.62
N ARG A 27 9.97 10.03 29.44
CA ARG A 27 10.26 10.33 30.84
C ARG A 27 11.63 10.95 30.95
N THR A 28 11.70 12.04 31.68
CA THR A 28 12.92 12.81 31.95
C THR A 28 12.64 13.71 33.15
N ASP A 29 13.68 14.08 33.89
CA ASP A 29 13.57 15.07 34.97
C ASP A 29 13.41 16.50 34.42
N ALA A 30 13.62 16.71 33.12
CA ALA A 30 13.36 17.96 32.44
C ALA A 30 11.86 18.27 32.37
N THR A 31 11.47 19.47 32.84
CA THR A 31 10.05 19.87 32.94
C THR A 31 9.72 21.14 32.17
N ALA A 32 10.63 21.65 31.34
CA ALA A 32 10.43 22.89 30.60
C ALA A 32 11.02 22.80 29.18
N PRO A 33 10.32 22.17 28.22
CA PRO A 33 10.72 22.22 26.82
C PRO A 33 10.65 23.67 26.31
N SER A 34 11.71 24.16 25.68
CA SER A 34 11.73 25.46 25.00
C SER A 34 11.58 25.27 23.51
N ALA A 35 10.49 25.76 22.92
CA ALA A 35 10.27 25.69 21.48
C ALA A 35 11.29 26.55 20.71
N GLU A 36 11.84 25.99 19.64
CA GLU A 36 12.83 26.63 18.78
C GLU A 36 12.52 26.37 17.30
N PRO A 37 13.04 27.19 16.36
CA PRO A 37 12.95 26.90 14.94
C PRO A 37 13.54 25.51 14.62
N PRO A 38 12.90 24.71 13.75
CA PRO A 38 13.28 23.33 13.46
C PRO A 38 14.53 23.23 12.57
N THR A 39 15.65 23.77 13.08
CA THR A 39 16.95 23.83 12.39
C THR A 39 18.03 23.15 13.23
N GLY A 40 19.12 22.77 12.59
CA GLY A 40 20.26 22.11 13.25
C GLY A 40 20.15 20.59 13.32
N PHE A 41 19.28 19.99 12.51
CA PHE A 41 19.23 18.56 12.25
C PHE A 41 19.58 18.32 10.77
N PRO A 42 20.32 17.26 10.44
CA PRO A 42 20.51 16.83 9.06
C PRO A 42 19.24 16.15 8.50
N PHE A 43 18.27 15.82 9.36
CA PHE A 43 17.00 15.19 9.00
C PHE A 43 15.86 16.22 8.90
N PRO A 44 14.84 15.97 8.06
CA PRO A 44 13.61 16.74 8.09
C PRO A 44 12.94 16.64 9.47
N VAL A 45 12.59 17.79 10.04
CA VAL A 45 11.96 17.96 11.35
C VAL A 45 10.89 19.04 11.22
N ASP A 46 9.69 18.79 11.76
CA ASP A 46 8.57 19.74 11.70
C ASP A 46 8.63 20.73 12.87
N THR A 47 9.05 20.28 14.06
CA THR A 47 9.13 21.12 15.26
C THR A 47 10.29 20.69 16.14
N LYS A 48 10.91 21.65 16.83
CA LYS A 48 12.03 21.42 17.73
C LYS A 48 11.74 21.98 19.12
N CYS A 49 12.18 21.27 20.15
CA CYS A 49 12.37 21.83 21.48
C CYS A 49 13.76 21.51 22.05
N THR A 50 14.16 22.23 23.09
CA THR A 50 15.39 21.96 23.86
C THR A 50 15.06 21.71 25.32
N ILE A 51 15.79 20.77 25.93
CA ILE A 51 15.64 20.35 27.32
C ILE A 51 17.02 20.16 27.97
N GLU A 52 17.10 20.34 29.30
CA GLU A 52 18.29 20.00 30.08
C GLU A 52 18.03 18.66 30.79
N THR A 53 18.82 17.63 30.49
CA THR A 53 18.66 16.32 31.10
C THR A 53 19.95 15.50 31.03
N ASP A 54 20.09 14.52 31.92
CA ASP A 54 21.05 13.43 31.83
C ASP A 54 20.40 12.08 31.44
N GLU A 55 19.06 12.01 31.40
CA GLU A 55 18.34 10.78 31.10
C GLU A 55 17.04 11.01 30.32
N ILE A 56 16.79 10.18 29.31
CA ILE A 56 15.52 10.08 28.58
C ILE A 56 15.10 8.60 28.54
N VAL A 57 13.86 8.30 28.94
CA VAL A 57 13.31 6.94 28.98
C VAL A 57 11.97 6.84 28.28
N PHE A 58 11.82 5.80 27.46
CA PHE A 58 10.55 5.38 26.86
C PHE A 58 10.10 4.05 27.48
N GLU A 59 8.82 3.93 27.76
CA GLU A 59 8.21 2.70 28.29
C GLU A 59 7.89 1.67 27.17
N GLN A 60 8.45 1.87 25.98
CA GLN A 60 8.40 0.94 24.85
C GLN A 60 9.79 0.81 24.21
N PRO A 61 10.14 -0.36 23.66
CA PRO A 61 11.45 -0.65 23.09
C PRO A 61 11.58 -0.15 21.63
N TYR A 62 11.26 1.13 21.40
CA TYR A 62 11.28 1.74 20.07
C TYR A 62 12.59 1.50 19.33
N ALA A 63 12.51 1.29 18.02
CA ALA A 63 13.70 1.15 17.18
C ALA A 63 14.46 2.48 17.12
N VAL A 64 15.78 2.42 17.28
CA VAL A 64 16.65 3.59 17.25
C VAL A 64 17.82 3.38 16.30
N LYS A 65 18.25 4.47 15.69
CA LYS A 65 19.46 4.57 14.88
C LYS A 65 20.31 5.71 15.41
N ILE A 66 21.61 5.48 15.47
CA ILE A 66 22.59 6.48 15.89
C ILE A 66 23.29 6.98 14.65
N HIS A 67 23.45 8.29 14.56
CA HIS A 67 24.01 9.00 13.43
C HIS A 67 25.14 9.93 13.88
N ASP A 68 26.12 10.14 13.01
CA ASP A 68 27.17 11.13 13.22
C ASP A 68 26.70 12.56 12.94
N GLU A 69 27.61 13.54 13.04
CA GLU A 69 27.31 14.95 12.82
C GLU A 69 26.84 15.27 11.38
N GLN A 70 27.14 14.39 10.41
CA GLN A 70 26.70 14.48 9.03
C GLN A 70 25.34 13.80 8.81
N GLY A 71 24.81 13.08 9.80
CA GLY A 71 23.57 12.32 9.70
C GLY A 71 23.75 10.89 9.18
N VAL A 72 24.98 10.44 8.95
CA VAL A 72 25.28 9.08 8.49
C VAL A 72 25.05 8.11 9.64
N THR A 73 24.28 7.04 9.38
CA THR A 73 23.97 6.02 10.39
C THR A 73 25.24 5.27 10.76
N SER A 74 25.63 5.32 12.04
CA SER A 74 26.79 4.60 12.56
C SER A 74 26.41 3.28 13.26
N ASP A 75 25.22 3.22 13.87
CA ASP A 75 24.79 2.07 14.67
C ASP A 75 23.24 1.98 14.73
N SER A 76 22.71 0.79 15.00
CA SER A 76 21.27 0.50 15.05
C SER A 76 21.00 -0.68 16.01
N PRO A 77 20.96 -0.45 17.34
CA PRO A 77 20.92 -1.52 18.33
C PRO A 77 19.65 -2.38 18.25
N GLU A 78 19.85 -3.69 18.35
CA GLU A 78 18.78 -4.67 18.51
C GLU A 78 18.23 -4.70 19.95
N ILE A 79 17.14 -5.43 20.16
CA ILE A 79 16.57 -5.60 21.50
C ILE A 79 17.56 -6.39 22.37
N GLY A 80 17.87 -5.83 23.53
CA GLY A 80 18.85 -6.37 24.48
C GLY A 80 20.25 -5.80 24.31
N GLU A 81 20.49 -4.99 23.27
CA GLU A 81 21.79 -4.39 23.00
C GLU A 81 21.98 -3.04 23.69
N THR A 82 23.24 -2.65 23.80
CA THR A 82 23.68 -1.39 24.42
C THR A 82 24.80 -0.79 23.58
N VAL A 83 24.65 0.49 23.24
CA VAL A 83 25.59 1.23 22.39
C VAL A 83 26.07 2.48 23.12
N THR A 84 27.33 2.83 22.93
CA THR A 84 27.94 4.02 23.54
C THR A 84 27.80 5.23 22.61
N LEU A 85 27.41 6.37 23.19
CA LEU A 85 27.54 7.69 22.57
C LEU A 85 28.92 8.26 22.91
N GLU A 86 29.60 8.75 21.90
CA GLU A 86 30.92 9.36 21.99
C GLU A 86 30.82 10.83 22.45
N GLU A 87 31.92 11.40 22.97
CA GLU A 87 32.01 12.82 23.32
C GLU A 87 32.10 13.71 22.05
N ARG A 88 31.10 13.66 21.19
CA ARG A 88 30.94 14.51 19.98
C ARG A 88 29.45 14.70 19.67
N THR A 89 29.15 15.60 18.74
CA THR A 89 27.79 15.75 18.19
C THR A 89 27.35 14.45 17.54
N GLN A 90 26.25 13.88 18.02
CA GLN A 90 25.59 12.73 17.42
C GLN A 90 24.07 12.96 17.41
N PHE A 91 23.39 12.26 16.51
CA PHE A 91 21.94 12.26 16.46
C PHE A 91 21.39 10.86 16.73
N VAL A 92 20.34 10.78 17.53
CA VAL A 92 19.60 9.54 17.79
C VAL A 92 18.24 9.65 17.12
N GLY A 93 18.03 8.92 16.03
CA GLY A 93 16.73 8.83 15.36
C GLY A 93 15.90 7.70 15.96
N MET A 94 14.70 8.01 16.45
CA MET A 94 13.77 7.06 17.05
C MET A 94 12.52 6.91 16.19
N SER A 95 12.15 5.66 15.94
CA SER A 95 10.95 5.28 15.19
C SER A 95 9.86 4.77 16.14
N GLY A 96 8.88 5.63 16.42
CA GLY A 96 7.65 5.29 17.12
C GLY A 96 6.41 5.92 16.43
N PRO A 97 5.29 6.09 17.15
CA PRO A 97 4.10 6.77 16.64
C PRO A 97 4.34 8.20 16.11
N ILE A 98 5.41 8.84 16.58
CA ILE A 98 5.96 10.11 16.08
C ILE A 98 7.45 9.89 15.87
N LYS A 99 8.03 10.38 14.76
CA LYS A 99 9.48 10.29 14.54
C LYS A 99 10.17 11.35 15.39
N LEU A 100 11.09 10.92 16.26
CA LEU A 100 11.88 11.83 17.09
C LEU A 100 13.36 11.74 16.70
N TYR A 101 14.04 12.87 16.74
CA TYR A 101 15.48 12.98 16.57
C TYR A 101 16.06 13.72 17.76
N PHE A 102 17.02 13.12 18.45
CA PHE A 102 17.72 13.74 19.57
C PHE A 102 19.10 14.17 19.09
N ARG A 103 19.40 15.46 19.13
CA ARG A 103 20.77 15.93 18.98
C ARG A 103 21.43 15.92 20.35
N VAL A 104 22.50 15.17 20.47
CA VAL A 104 23.26 14.98 21.70
C VAL A 104 24.70 15.41 21.44
N ASP A 105 25.16 16.40 22.20
CA ASP A 105 26.54 16.92 22.12
C ASP A 105 27.38 16.41 23.33
N ALA A 106 27.16 15.15 23.75
CA ALA A 106 27.76 14.55 24.95
C ALA A 106 27.89 13.03 24.86
N GLY A 107 28.87 12.48 25.60
CA GLY A 107 29.03 11.04 25.78
C GLY A 107 27.90 10.42 26.60
N GLY A 108 27.64 9.14 26.38
CA GLY A 108 26.51 8.46 27.01
C GLY A 108 26.33 7.01 26.57
N VAL A 109 25.17 6.44 26.88
CA VAL A 109 24.82 5.05 26.58
C VAL A 109 23.34 4.99 26.17
N ILE A 110 23.07 4.26 25.11
CA ILE A 110 21.72 3.88 24.68
C ILE A 110 21.50 2.41 24.99
N GLU A 111 20.46 2.11 25.74
CA GLU A 111 20.05 0.76 26.09
C GLU A 111 18.67 0.48 25.51
N ARG A 112 18.59 -0.41 24.52
CA ARG A 112 17.32 -0.90 24.00
C ARG A 112 16.96 -2.19 24.71
N ARG A 113 16.15 -2.09 25.76
CA ARG A 113 15.73 -3.25 26.58
C ARG A 113 14.48 -3.90 25.96
N VAL A 114 14.05 -5.03 26.52
CA VAL A 114 12.86 -5.77 26.05
C VAL A 114 11.57 -4.94 26.10
N THR A 115 11.43 -4.08 27.10
CA THR A 115 10.19 -3.31 27.33
C THR A 115 10.41 -1.81 27.39
N SER A 116 11.61 -1.32 27.13
CA SER A 116 11.93 0.10 27.29
C SER A 116 13.16 0.50 26.49
N LEU A 117 13.22 1.77 26.11
CA LEU A 117 14.41 2.39 25.53
C LEU A 117 14.92 3.46 26.51
N ARG A 118 16.22 3.44 26.83
CA ARG A 118 16.87 4.43 27.69
C ARG A 118 18.03 5.09 26.95
N ILE A 119 18.09 6.41 26.98
CA ILE A 119 19.24 7.22 26.56
C ILE A 119 19.77 7.89 27.83
N GLY A 120 20.91 7.40 28.33
CA GLY A 120 21.60 7.97 29.49
C GLY A 120 22.84 8.75 29.05
N LEU A 121 23.06 9.92 29.61
CA LEU A 121 24.19 10.79 29.32
C LEU A 121 25.12 10.84 30.53
N GLU A 122 26.41 11.12 30.30
CA GLU A 122 27.41 11.12 31.38
C GLU A 122 27.23 12.30 32.36
N ALA A 123 26.59 13.37 31.91
CA ALA A 123 26.25 14.54 32.70
C ALA A 123 24.98 15.21 32.15
N GLU A 124 24.35 16.04 32.98
CA GLU A 124 23.24 16.89 32.57
C GLU A 124 23.70 17.85 31.48
N THR A 125 23.01 17.83 30.33
CA THR A 125 23.35 18.61 29.15
C THR A 125 22.09 19.05 28.40
N THR A 126 22.26 20.04 27.52
CA THR A 126 21.22 20.47 26.60
C THR A 126 21.02 19.42 25.51
N VAL A 127 19.83 18.83 25.44
CA VAL A 127 19.41 17.93 24.35
C VAL A 127 18.38 18.65 23.50
N ALA A 128 18.62 18.73 22.19
CA ALA A 128 17.61 19.20 21.25
C ALA A 128 16.78 18.02 20.73
N ILE A 129 15.46 18.16 20.79
CA ILE A 129 14.50 17.15 20.35
C ILE A 129 13.79 17.72 19.11
N GLY A 130 14.04 17.13 17.96
CA GLY A 130 13.26 17.33 16.74
C GLY A 130 12.14 16.29 16.68
N ALA A 131 10.94 16.71 16.32
CA ALA A 131 9.83 15.82 16.04
C ALA A 131 9.34 16.01 14.60
N ARG A 132 8.95 14.90 13.98
CA ARG A 132 8.33 14.87 12.65
C ARG A 132 7.11 13.96 12.67
N SER A 133 6.03 14.46 12.10
CA SER A 133 4.78 13.74 11.92
C SER A 133 4.94 12.80 10.72
N LEU A 134 4.33 11.62 10.83
CA LEU A 134 4.28 10.67 9.71
C LEU A 134 3.43 11.21 8.55
N HIS A 135 2.52 12.15 8.81
CA HIS A 135 1.57 12.72 7.85
C HIS A 135 0.90 11.61 7.01
N ASP A 136 0.46 10.52 7.62
CA ASP A 136 -0.41 9.54 6.98
C ASP A 136 -1.87 10.03 6.88
N ARG A 137 -2.22 11.15 7.55
CA ARG A 137 -3.51 11.85 7.42
C ARG A 137 -3.41 13.18 6.65
N PRO A 138 -4.48 13.59 5.92
CA PRO A 138 -4.53 14.88 5.25
C PRO A 138 -4.37 16.04 6.25
N ALA A 139 -3.57 17.05 5.90
CA ALA A 139 -3.37 18.24 6.72
C ALA A 139 -4.60 19.17 6.78
N GLY A 140 -5.53 19.02 5.83
CA GLY A 140 -6.75 19.82 5.73
C GLY A 140 -7.50 19.51 4.43
N THR A 141 -8.50 20.34 4.11
CA THR A 141 -9.33 20.23 2.91
C THR A 141 -9.23 21.51 2.09
N ILE A 142 -8.97 21.37 0.79
CA ILE A 142 -9.05 22.40 -0.24
C ILE A 142 -10.43 22.33 -0.88
N THR A 143 -11.08 23.47 -1.08
CA THR A 143 -12.34 23.54 -1.84
C THR A 143 -12.07 24.12 -3.22
N THR A 144 -12.68 23.56 -4.28
CA THR A 144 -12.51 24.07 -5.65
C THR A 144 -13.80 23.99 -6.48
N PRO A 145 -14.10 24.99 -7.33
CA PRO A 145 -15.17 24.88 -8.30
C PRO A 145 -14.82 23.91 -9.43
N PRO A 146 -15.83 23.40 -10.18
CA PRO A 146 -15.63 22.34 -11.17
C PRO A 146 -14.94 22.83 -12.47
N ASP A 147 -14.48 24.09 -12.54
CA ASP A 147 -13.77 24.62 -13.69
C ASP A 147 -12.29 24.20 -13.68
N LEU A 148 -11.70 24.09 -14.87
CA LEU A 148 -10.37 23.52 -15.02
C LEU A 148 -9.27 24.35 -14.37
N GLU A 149 -9.36 25.69 -14.42
CA GLU A 149 -8.31 26.60 -13.90
C GLU A 149 -8.24 26.53 -12.37
N SER A 150 -9.40 26.51 -11.71
CA SER A 150 -9.46 26.36 -10.26
C SER A 150 -8.99 24.97 -9.80
N MET A 151 -9.33 23.91 -10.54
CA MET A 151 -8.85 22.56 -10.23
C MET A 151 -7.34 22.41 -10.47
N LEU A 152 -6.74 23.08 -11.45
CA LEU A 152 -5.29 23.10 -11.65
C LEU A 152 -4.58 23.65 -10.40
N THR A 153 -5.08 24.77 -9.88
CA THR A 153 -4.54 25.40 -8.68
C THR A 153 -4.69 24.49 -7.45
N ALA A 154 -5.87 23.89 -7.25
CA ALA A 154 -6.14 22.97 -6.16
C ALA A 154 -5.23 21.71 -6.22
N VAL A 155 -5.05 21.13 -7.41
CA VAL A 155 -4.18 19.96 -7.60
C VAL A 155 -2.70 20.33 -7.39
N SER A 156 -2.23 21.50 -7.83
CA SER A 156 -0.86 21.94 -7.56
C SER A 156 -0.57 22.11 -6.06
N ALA A 157 -1.55 22.55 -5.27
CA ALA A 157 -1.43 22.71 -3.82
C ALA A 157 -1.32 21.37 -3.06
N THR A 158 -1.59 20.23 -3.69
CA THR A 158 -1.39 18.90 -3.08
C THR A 158 0.05 18.63 -2.66
N SER A 159 1.01 19.30 -3.33
CA SER A 159 2.45 19.19 -3.08
C SER A 159 2.91 19.73 -1.72
N SER A 160 2.06 20.48 -1.02
CA SER A 160 2.28 20.91 0.37
C SER A 160 2.56 19.74 1.35
N ALA A 161 2.19 18.51 0.99
CA ALA A 161 2.49 17.33 1.80
C ALA A 161 3.94 16.81 1.65
N LEU A 162 4.72 17.31 0.68
CA LEU A 162 6.14 16.95 0.54
C LEU A 162 6.95 17.55 1.69
N LYS A 163 7.80 16.73 2.33
CA LYS A 163 8.64 17.16 3.46
C LYS A 163 10.02 17.66 3.06
N THR A 164 10.38 17.44 1.79
CA THR A 164 11.67 17.86 1.26
C THR A 164 11.61 17.91 -0.27
N PRO A 165 12.30 18.87 -0.91
CA PRO A 165 12.54 18.85 -2.35
C PRO A 165 13.71 17.94 -2.74
N SER A 166 14.43 17.35 -1.78
CA SER A 166 15.57 16.48 -2.03
C SER A 166 15.15 15.10 -2.57
N PRO A 167 16.09 14.26 -3.06
CA PRO A 167 15.79 12.89 -3.52
C PRO A 167 15.10 12.02 -2.46
N GLU A 168 15.26 12.33 -1.18
CA GLU A 168 14.59 11.67 -0.05
C GLU A 168 13.07 11.75 -0.07
N ARG A 169 12.45 12.62 -0.89
CA ARG A 169 10.99 12.61 -1.10
C ARG A 169 10.44 11.29 -1.65
N THR A 170 11.32 10.42 -2.15
CA THR A 170 11.00 9.04 -2.51
C THR A 170 10.81 8.11 -1.31
N TRP A 171 11.11 8.54 -0.09
CA TRP A 171 10.71 7.83 1.13
C TRP A 171 9.23 8.05 1.42
N PRO A 172 8.44 6.99 1.68
CA PRO A 172 7.02 7.12 2.01
C PRO A 172 6.74 8.15 3.10
N THR A 173 7.53 8.14 4.17
CA THR A 173 7.33 9.07 5.29
C THR A 173 7.67 10.52 4.96
N LEU A 174 8.33 10.82 3.84
CA LEU A 174 8.76 12.18 3.45
C LEU A 174 7.89 12.81 2.35
N ARG A 175 6.77 12.16 2.02
CA ARG A 175 5.76 12.66 1.09
C ARG A 175 4.37 12.30 1.62
N GLY A 176 3.95 12.98 2.68
CA GLY A 176 2.74 12.65 3.43
C GLY A 176 1.46 12.63 2.56
N HIS A 177 0.34 12.30 3.19
CA HIS A 177 -0.96 12.30 2.56
C HIS A 177 -1.30 13.72 2.07
N PRO A 178 -1.62 13.90 0.78
CA PRO A 178 -2.07 15.18 0.27
C PRO A 178 -3.31 15.72 1.00
N PRO A 179 -3.50 17.05 1.09
CA PRO A 179 -4.76 17.61 1.55
C PRO A 179 -5.94 17.09 0.72
N LEU A 180 -7.11 16.94 1.36
CA LEU A 180 -8.33 16.56 0.66
C LEU A 180 -8.73 17.66 -0.33
N ILE A 181 -9.45 17.27 -1.38
CA ILE A 181 -10.07 18.21 -2.30
C ILE A 181 -11.56 17.90 -2.34
N GLU A 182 -12.39 18.93 -2.20
CA GLU A 182 -13.84 18.85 -2.30
C GLU A 182 -14.36 19.87 -3.31
N LEU A 183 -15.41 19.49 -4.04
CA LEU A 183 -16.09 20.43 -4.93
C LEU A 183 -16.93 21.45 -4.14
N GLY A 184 -16.78 22.73 -4.49
CA GLY A 184 -17.57 23.82 -3.93
C GLY A 184 -17.81 24.94 -4.94
N ASP A 185 -18.26 26.09 -4.44
CA ASP A 185 -18.60 27.24 -5.30
C ASP A 185 -17.38 28.13 -5.64
N GLU A 186 -16.37 28.14 -4.77
CA GLU A 186 -15.20 29.02 -4.88
C GLU A 186 -13.92 28.25 -4.50
N LEU A 187 -12.78 28.71 -5.01
CA LEU A 187 -11.47 28.13 -4.68
C LEU A 187 -11.03 28.66 -3.32
N ASP A 188 -10.86 27.76 -2.36
CA ASP A 188 -10.35 28.05 -1.01
C ASP A 188 -9.22 27.08 -0.66
N ILE A 189 -8.02 27.63 -0.47
CA ILE A 189 -6.83 26.89 -0.04
C ILE A 189 -6.46 27.44 1.34
N PRO A 190 -6.58 26.64 2.41
CA PRO A 190 -6.15 27.05 3.75
C PRO A 190 -4.70 27.56 3.76
N ALA A 191 -4.44 28.61 4.53
CA ALA A 191 -3.12 29.24 4.58
C ALA A 191 -2.03 28.25 5.03
N GLU A 192 -2.37 27.34 5.94
CA GLU A 192 -1.48 26.28 6.44
C GLU A 192 -1.07 25.28 5.33
N ILE A 193 -1.86 25.18 4.27
CA ILE A 193 -1.56 24.36 3.09
C ILE A 193 -0.77 25.16 2.06
N ASP A 194 -1.19 26.40 1.79
CA ASP A 194 -0.53 27.24 0.77
C ASP A 194 0.89 27.64 1.18
N ASP A 195 1.13 27.95 2.45
CA ASP A 195 2.43 28.34 3.00
C ASP A 195 3.47 27.19 2.97
N GLU A 196 3.00 25.93 2.96
CA GLU A 196 3.84 24.72 2.96
C GLU A 196 4.18 24.23 1.54
N ARG A 197 3.69 24.92 0.49
CA ARG A 197 3.97 24.53 -0.90
C ARG A 197 5.46 24.71 -1.24
N PRO A 198 6.09 23.73 -1.91
CA PRO A 198 7.44 23.89 -2.41
C PRO A 198 7.54 25.02 -3.44
N ASP A 199 8.53 25.90 -3.29
CA ASP A 199 8.91 26.84 -4.35
C ASP A 199 9.78 26.10 -5.37
N THR A 200 9.32 25.98 -6.61
CA THR A 200 10.00 25.24 -7.67
C THR A 200 10.01 26.01 -8.98
N GLU A 201 11.13 25.90 -9.69
CA GLU A 201 11.34 26.47 -11.03
C GLU A 201 10.80 25.55 -12.14
N VAL A 202 10.14 24.45 -11.77
CA VAL A 202 9.57 23.48 -12.70
C VAL A 202 8.13 23.88 -13.02
N THR A 203 7.75 23.83 -14.29
CA THR A 203 6.35 24.04 -14.73
C THR A 203 5.89 22.91 -15.64
N LEU A 204 4.68 22.40 -15.42
CA LEU A 204 4.06 21.40 -16.29
C LEU A 204 2.88 21.99 -17.06
N THR A 205 3.02 22.05 -18.38
CA THR A 205 1.99 22.55 -19.31
C THR A 205 1.17 21.38 -19.85
N LEU A 206 -0.15 21.47 -19.71
CA LEU A 206 -1.10 20.41 -20.01
C LEU A 206 -2.02 20.79 -21.18
N PRO A 207 -2.53 19.81 -21.96
CA PRO A 207 -3.73 20.02 -22.75
C PRO A 207 -4.88 20.56 -21.88
N PRO A 208 -5.77 21.43 -22.40
CA PRO A 208 -6.88 22.01 -21.64
C PRO A 208 -8.04 21.02 -21.43
N THR A 209 -7.77 19.86 -20.82
CA THR A 209 -8.76 18.81 -20.52
C THR A 209 -8.60 18.28 -19.10
N ARG A 210 -9.72 17.90 -18.47
CA ARG A 210 -9.70 17.26 -17.14
C ARG A 210 -8.92 15.94 -17.12
N SER A 211 -9.01 15.17 -18.21
CA SER A 211 -8.23 13.94 -18.36
C SER A 211 -6.73 14.17 -18.27
N ALA A 212 -6.23 15.27 -18.84
CA ALA A 212 -4.82 15.61 -18.78
C ALA A 212 -4.42 16.11 -17.38
N LEU A 213 -5.28 16.90 -16.73
CA LEU A 213 -5.11 17.29 -15.33
C LEU A 213 -4.95 16.07 -14.42
N PHE A 214 -5.89 15.13 -14.47
CA PHE A 214 -5.85 13.96 -13.60
C PHE A 214 -4.66 13.05 -13.91
N ALA A 215 -4.35 12.81 -15.19
CA ALA A 215 -3.16 12.02 -15.56
C ALA A 215 -1.85 12.65 -15.07
N ALA A 216 -1.76 13.98 -15.06
CA ALA A 216 -0.57 14.72 -14.63
C ALA A 216 -0.45 14.90 -13.11
N ALA A 217 -1.54 14.76 -12.35
CA ALA A 217 -1.58 15.05 -10.92
C ALA A 217 -0.50 14.32 -10.08
N PRO A 218 -0.22 13.01 -10.28
CA PRO A 218 0.83 12.33 -9.51
C PRO A 218 2.24 12.85 -9.82
N LEU A 219 2.53 13.18 -11.08
CA LEU A 219 3.79 13.80 -11.48
C LEU A 219 3.91 15.21 -10.91
N ALA A 220 2.82 15.99 -10.97
CA ALA A 220 2.78 17.35 -10.46
C ALA A 220 3.06 17.39 -8.95
N PHE A 221 2.40 16.51 -8.20
CA PHE A 221 2.67 16.31 -6.78
C PHE A 221 4.12 15.91 -6.52
N PHE A 222 4.64 14.89 -7.21
CA PHE A 222 6.00 14.39 -6.95
C PHE A 222 7.11 15.43 -7.24
N LEU A 223 6.88 16.33 -8.19
CA LEU A 223 7.80 17.42 -8.54
C LEU A 223 7.52 18.72 -7.77
N GLY A 224 6.40 18.79 -7.04
CA GLY A 224 5.94 20.01 -6.40
C GLY A 224 5.64 21.15 -7.35
N THR A 225 5.25 20.86 -8.59
CA THR A 225 5.17 21.85 -9.69
C THR A 225 3.77 22.42 -9.91
N ASP A 226 3.75 23.68 -10.36
CA ASP A 226 2.54 24.33 -10.82
C ASP A 226 2.08 23.80 -12.19
N LEU A 227 0.77 23.61 -12.29
CA LEU A 227 0.10 23.16 -13.50
C LEU A 227 -0.52 24.34 -14.24
N ARG A 228 -0.40 24.33 -15.57
CA ARG A 228 -1.07 25.31 -16.45
C ARG A 228 -1.55 24.66 -17.74
N THR A 229 -2.50 25.28 -18.41
CA THR A 229 -2.96 24.82 -19.73
C THR A 229 -2.16 25.44 -20.88
N GLY A 230 -2.06 24.72 -22.00
CA GLY A 230 -1.45 25.21 -23.24
C GLY A 230 -1.60 24.27 -24.43
N ASP A 231 -1.47 24.82 -25.64
CA ASP A 231 -1.57 24.05 -26.90
C ASP A 231 -0.32 23.20 -27.19
N ALA A 232 0.79 23.49 -26.51
CA ALA A 232 2.05 22.74 -26.57
C ALA A 232 2.37 22.17 -25.18
N PRO A 233 1.88 20.95 -24.86
CA PRO A 233 2.19 20.30 -23.61
C PRO A 233 3.69 20.07 -23.46
N ALA A 234 4.24 20.41 -22.30
CA ALA A 234 5.67 20.28 -22.03
C ALA A 234 5.95 20.32 -20.52
N LEU A 235 7.00 19.61 -20.10
CA LEU A 235 7.66 19.82 -18.82
C LEU A 235 8.81 20.82 -19.04
N ALA A 236 8.81 21.93 -18.32
CA ALA A 236 9.82 22.98 -18.48
C ALA A 236 10.57 23.24 -17.18
N THR A 237 11.88 23.43 -17.31
CA THR A 237 12.80 24.00 -16.33
C THR A 237 13.43 25.27 -16.94
N ASP A 238 14.27 25.96 -16.19
CA ASP A 238 15.03 27.10 -16.72
C ASP A 238 16.00 26.72 -17.86
N GLY A 239 16.52 25.48 -17.88
CA GLY A 239 17.49 25.01 -18.86
C GLY A 239 16.93 24.15 -20.00
N VAL A 240 15.79 23.48 -19.80
CA VAL A 240 15.20 22.52 -20.77
C VAL A 240 13.69 22.66 -20.87
N GLU A 241 13.20 22.54 -22.11
CA GLU A 241 11.78 22.29 -22.40
C GLU A 241 11.64 20.89 -23.00
N HIS A 242 10.97 19.99 -22.28
CA HIS A 242 10.71 18.63 -22.72
C HIS A 242 9.26 18.51 -23.25
N PRO A 243 9.06 18.40 -24.58
CA PRO A 243 7.72 18.37 -25.16
C PRO A 243 7.01 17.05 -24.85
N LEU A 244 5.73 17.16 -24.50
CA LEU A 244 4.84 16.05 -24.27
C LEU A 244 3.85 15.91 -25.44
N GLN A 245 3.40 14.68 -25.69
CA GLN A 245 2.37 14.43 -26.71
C GLN A 245 0.98 14.80 -26.20
N THR A 246 -0.06 14.51 -26.97
CA THR A 246 -1.47 14.74 -26.58
C THR A 246 -2.24 13.42 -26.59
N GLY A 247 -3.44 13.41 -26.00
CA GLY A 247 -4.29 12.21 -25.95
C GLY A 247 -3.66 11.08 -25.12
N ARG A 248 -3.78 9.83 -25.57
CA ARG A 248 -3.25 8.66 -24.83
C ARG A 248 -1.73 8.75 -24.61
N ALA A 249 -0.99 9.24 -25.59
CA ALA A 249 0.45 9.39 -25.49
C ALA A 249 0.88 10.47 -24.48
N PHE A 250 -0.01 11.40 -24.13
CA PHE A 250 0.23 12.31 -23.01
C PHE A 250 0.23 11.55 -21.69
N GLU A 251 -0.78 10.70 -21.45
CA GLU A 251 -0.91 9.87 -20.24
C GLU A 251 0.30 8.94 -20.08
N ASP A 252 0.72 8.28 -21.17
CA ASP A 252 1.91 7.43 -21.17
C ASP A 252 3.19 8.23 -20.89
N GLY A 253 3.29 9.45 -21.44
CA GLY A 253 4.41 10.36 -21.22
C GLY A 253 4.56 10.78 -19.76
N VAL A 254 3.48 11.24 -19.11
CA VAL A 254 3.53 11.66 -17.71
C VAL A 254 3.74 10.49 -16.75
N ALA A 255 3.13 9.33 -17.02
CA ALA A 255 3.35 8.12 -16.23
C ALA A 255 4.82 7.66 -16.31
N ARG A 256 5.42 7.68 -17.51
CA ARG A 256 6.83 7.35 -17.72
C ARG A 256 7.75 8.33 -17.01
N LEU A 257 7.49 9.64 -17.09
CA LEU A 257 8.30 10.65 -16.38
C LEU A 257 8.23 10.46 -14.86
N LEU A 258 7.05 10.18 -14.31
CA LEU A 258 6.88 9.88 -12.89
C LEU A 258 7.74 8.68 -12.48
N LYS A 259 7.62 7.56 -13.19
CA LYS A 259 8.39 6.33 -12.94
C LYS A 259 9.91 6.60 -13.03
N GLN A 260 10.33 7.32 -14.07
CA GLN A 260 11.74 7.68 -14.31
C GLN A 260 12.33 8.53 -13.19
N PHE A 261 11.69 9.66 -12.87
CA PHE A 261 12.20 10.57 -11.85
C PHE A 261 12.15 9.95 -10.47
N PHE A 262 11.07 9.24 -10.13
CA PHE A 262 10.97 8.53 -8.87
C PHE A 262 12.08 7.50 -8.70
N PHE A 263 12.31 6.67 -9.72
CA PHE A 263 13.34 5.62 -9.67
C PHE A 263 14.75 6.22 -9.55
N LEU A 264 15.08 7.23 -10.36
CA LEU A 264 16.40 7.85 -10.33
C LEU A 264 16.65 8.60 -9.01
N ASP A 265 15.65 9.29 -8.44
CA ASP A 265 15.76 9.85 -7.10
C ASP A 265 15.93 8.74 -6.03
N CYS A 266 15.31 7.56 -6.18
CA CYS A 266 15.52 6.42 -5.27
C CYS A 266 16.98 5.94 -5.25
N LEU A 267 17.66 6.00 -6.41
CA LEU A 267 19.09 5.70 -6.49
C LEU A 267 19.92 6.85 -5.92
N THR A 268 19.62 8.10 -6.30
CA THR A 268 20.34 9.29 -5.83
C THR A 268 20.26 9.46 -4.32
N ARG A 269 19.12 9.20 -3.66
CA ARG A 269 18.99 9.34 -2.20
C ARG A 269 19.92 8.44 -1.38
N THR A 270 20.54 7.43 -1.99
CA THR A 270 21.52 6.57 -1.30
C THR A 270 22.84 7.31 -1.00
N GLU A 271 23.04 8.51 -1.54
CA GLU A 271 24.10 9.44 -1.12
C GLU A 271 23.76 10.20 0.17
N GLY A 272 22.47 10.30 0.50
CA GLY A 272 21.95 11.18 1.54
C GLY A 272 21.74 10.51 2.90
N LEU A 273 20.56 10.71 3.48
CA LEU A 273 20.25 10.36 4.89
C LEU A 273 20.47 8.88 5.24
N PHE A 274 20.24 7.99 4.27
CA PHE A 274 20.37 6.55 4.46
C PHE A 274 21.22 5.96 3.34
N GLN A 275 22.50 5.79 3.65
CA GLN A 275 23.47 5.19 2.75
C GLN A 275 23.43 3.67 2.91
N TYR A 276 22.89 2.99 1.91
CA TYR A 276 22.89 1.54 1.84
C TYR A 276 23.06 1.11 0.39
N ASP A 277 23.59 -0.10 0.21
CA ASP A 277 23.86 -0.66 -1.10
C ASP A 277 22.57 -1.16 -1.74
N LEU A 278 22.07 -0.44 -2.74
CA LEU A 278 20.98 -0.92 -3.58
C LEU A 278 21.52 -1.73 -4.74
N HIS A 279 20.89 -2.87 -5.00
CA HIS A 279 21.20 -3.71 -6.16
C HIS A 279 21.04 -2.91 -7.46
N GLU A 280 19.93 -2.18 -7.61
CA GLU A 280 19.63 -1.42 -8.83
C GLU A 280 20.67 -0.33 -9.10
N ARG A 281 21.18 0.32 -8.03
CA ARG A 281 22.29 1.28 -8.15
C ARG A 281 23.55 0.59 -8.63
N THR A 282 23.93 -0.52 -8.00
CA THR A 282 25.15 -1.29 -8.31
C THR A 282 25.20 -1.69 -9.79
N VAL A 283 24.06 -2.11 -10.34
CA VAL A 283 23.96 -2.54 -11.75
C VAL A 283 24.02 -1.36 -12.72
N LEU A 284 23.41 -0.22 -12.38
CA LEU A 284 23.22 0.90 -13.31
C LEU A 284 24.26 2.02 -13.22
N GLU A 285 24.96 2.17 -12.10
CA GLU A 285 25.81 3.34 -11.82
C GLU A 285 26.83 3.63 -12.94
N ASN A 286 27.48 2.60 -13.46
CA ASN A 286 28.48 2.73 -14.53
C ASN A 286 27.89 3.08 -15.91
N ASP A 287 26.58 2.94 -16.07
CA ASP A 287 25.86 3.13 -17.32
C ASP A 287 25.10 4.46 -17.39
N LEU A 288 25.02 5.19 -16.27
CA LEU A 288 24.36 6.48 -16.19
C LEU A 288 25.34 7.62 -16.54
N PRO A 289 24.86 8.71 -17.19
CA PRO A 289 25.73 9.78 -17.67
C PRO A 289 26.18 10.76 -16.58
N PHE A 290 25.92 10.47 -15.30
CA PHE A 290 26.20 11.36 -14.17
C PHE A 290 26.64 10.59 -12.93
N ASP A 291 27.31 11.32 -12.03
CA ASP A 291 27.71 10.85 -10.70
C ASP A 291 26.60 11.13 -9.68
N PHE A 292 26.27 10.15 -8.84
CA PHE A 292 25.16 10.29 -7.89
C PHE A 292 25.40 11.36 -6.83
N GLY A 293 26.62 11.50 -6.32
CA GLY A 293 26.96 12.55 -5.34
C GLY A 293 26.73 13.95 -5.91
N THR A 294 27.16 14.17 -7.16
CA THR A 294 26.93 15.44 -7.86
C THR A 294 25.44 15.73 -8.08
N ILE A 295 24.64 14.72 -8.43
CA ILE A 295 23.19 14.87 -8.65
C ILE A 295 22.45 15.08 -7.33
N TYR A 296 22.90 14.46 -6.24
CA TYR A 296 22.30 14.60 -4.92
C TYR A 296 22.29 16.06 -4.45
N ASP A 297 23.40 16.78 -4.64
CA ASP A 297 23.55 18.19 -4.28
C ASP A 297 22.89 19.17 -5.27
N ALA A 298 22.43 18.68 -6.43
CA ALA A 298 21.86 19.53 -7.48
C ALA A 298 20.42 19.97 -7.17
N SER A 299 20.02 21.11 -7.71
CA SER A 299 18.62 21.58 -7.64
C SER A 299 17.67 20.61 -8.36
N LEU A 300 16.37 20.68 -8.03
CA LEU A 300 15.37 19.83 -8.69
C LEU A 300 15.37 20.01 -10.22
N ALA A 301 15.49 21.26 -10.70
CA ALA A 301 15.57 21.58 -12.12
C ALA A 301 16.77 20.89 -12.80
N GLU A 302 17.96 21.03 -12.22
CA GLU A 302 19.17 20.36 -12.71
C GLU A 302 19.04 18.84 -12.69
N ARG A 303 18.46 18.24 -11.62
CA ARG A 303 18.23 16.80 -11.57
C ARG A 303 17.32 16.33 -12.69
N ILE A 304 16.20 17.02 -12.95
CA ILE A 304 15.27 16.71 -14.05
C ILE A 304 16.00 16.76 -15.40
N GLU A 305 16.79 17.80 -15.65
CA GLU A 305 17.56 17.95 -16.89
C GLU A 305 18.50 16.76 -17.11
N ARG A 306 19.24 16.36 -16.07
CA ARG A 306 20.15 15.22 -16.11
C ARG A 306 19.41 13.89 -16.24
N TYR A 307 18.28 13.72 -15.57
CA TYR A 307 17.46 12.52 -15.66
C TYR A 307 16.85 12.32 -17.05
N LEU A 308 16.43 13.39 -17.72
CA LEU A 308 15.88 13.35 -19.08
C LEU A 308 16.89 12.89 -20.15
N GLU A 309 18.20 12.98 -19.88
CA GLU A 309 19.24 12.44 -20.78
C GLU A 309 19.30 10.91 -20.78
N VAL A 310 18.69 10.25 -19.77
CA VAL A 310 18.67 8.79 -19.64
C VAL A 310 17.49 8.23 -20.45
N PRO A 311 17.73 7.36 -21.45
CA PRO A 311 16.65 6.66 -22.14
C PRO A 311 15.91 5.74 -21.17
N TYR A 312 14.57 5.84 -21.11
CA TYR A 312 13.77 5.04 -20.16
C TYR A 312 13.95 3.54 -20.32
N ASP A 313 14.04 3.03 -21.55
CA ASP A 313 14.26 1.60 -21.85
C ASP A 313 15.54 1.05 -21.18
N ARG A 314 16.49 1.92 -20.80
CA ARG A 314 17.70 1.54 -20.06
C ARG A 314 17.41 1.22 -18.59
N ILE A 315 16.47 1.93 -17.97
CA ILE A 315 16.13 1.80 -16.55
C ILE A 315 14.86 0.99 -16.31
N GLU A 316 13.98 0.88 -17.31
CA GLU A 316 12.68 0.20 -17.22
C GLU A 316 12.73 -1.20 -16.57
N PRO A 317 13.70 -2.08 -16.89
CA PRO A 317 13.78 -3.40 -16.25
C PRO A 317 14.05 -3.37 -14.73
N HIS A 318 14.52 -2.24 -14.21
CA HIS A 318 14.87 -2.03 -12.80
C HIS A 318 13.85 -1.15 -12.07
N VAL A 319 12.90 -0.55 -12.79
CA VAL A 319 11.84 0.26 -12.19
C VAL A 319 10.95 -0.68 -11.35
N PRO A 320 10.57 -0.28 -10.12
CA PRO A 320 9.73 -1.10 -9.25
C PRO A 320 8.37 -1.38 -9.90
N ARG A 321 7.75 -2.50 -9.51
CA ARG A 321 6.36 -2.80 -9.88
C ARG A 321 5.47 -1.69 -9.32
N TRP A 322 4.81 -0.97 -10.20
CA TRP A 322 3.99 0.16 -9.79
C TRP A 322 2.76 -0.34 -9.02
N PRO A 323 2.40 0.24 -7.86
CA PRO A 323 1.37 -0.32 -7.01
C PRO A 323 -0.04 -0.21 -7.62
N LEU A 324 -0.33 0.92 -8.28
CA LEU A 324 -1.70 1.27 -8.69
C LEU A 324 -1.73 1.99 -10.04
N THR A 325 -2.65 1.56 -10.91
CA THR A 325 -3.18 2.35 -12.02
C THR A 325 -4.68 2.58 -11.80
N ALA A 326 -5.09 3.84 -11.68
CA ALA A 326 -6.48 4.24 -11.54
C ALA A 326 -7.08 4.69 -12.88
N HIS A 327 -8.17 4.04 -13.27
CA HIS A 327 -8.99 4.36 -14.43
C HIS A 327 -10.17 5.22 -13.99
N VAL A 328 -10.11 6.51 -14.29
CA VAL A 328 -11.06 7.51 -13.79
C VAL A 328 -11.87 8.17 -14.91
N PRO A 329 -13.16 8.47 -14.69
CA PRO A 329 -13.94 9.28 -15.62
C PRO A 329 -13.38 10.72 -15.69
N ALA A 330 -13.52 11.37 -16.84
CA ALA A 330 -13.05 12.74 -17.06
C ALA A 330 -14.06 13.80 -16.57
N GLU A 331 -14.65 13.54 -15.41
CA GLU A 331 -15.68 14.35 -14.75
C GLU A 331 -15.06 15.24 -13.67
N ALA A 332 -15.80 16.23 -13.16
CA ALA A 332 -15.24 17.19 -12.21
C ALA A 332 -15.07 16.60 -10.80
N ASP A 333 -15.99 15.73 -10.40
CA ASP A 333 -16.01 15.01 -9.12
C ASP A 333 -14.80 14.07 -8.93
N THR A 334 -14.21 13.57 -10.02
CA THR A 334 -12.93 12.86 -9.99
C THR A 334 -11.82 13.64 -9.27
N VAL A 335 -11.89 14.98 -9.19
CA VAL A 335 -10.89 15.77 -8.45
C VAL A 335 -10.82 15.37 -6.97
N GLU A 336 -11.92 14.91 -6.37
CA GLU A 336 -11.98 14.49 -4.97
C GLU A 336 -11.22 13.17 -4.72
N LEU A 337 -10.94 12.39 -5.78
CA LEU A 337 -10.12 11.18 -5.72
C LEU A 337 -8.62 11.47 -5.77
N VAL A 338 -8.22 12.60 -6.35
CA VAL A 338 -6.82 12.92 -6.62
C VAL A 338 -5.94 12.79 -5.38
N PRO A 339 -6.30 13.31 -4.19
CA PRO A 339 -5.48 13.19 -2.98
C PRO A 339 -5.11 11.74 -2.63
N PHE A 340 -6.05 10.80 -2.78
CA PHE A 340 -5.84 9.40 -2.46
C PHE A 340 -4.96 8.69 -3.49
N LEU A 341 -5.20 8.96 -4.78
CA LEU A 341 -4.41 8.36 -5.87
C LEU A 341 -2.97 8.87 -5.85
N VAL A 342 -2.78 10.15 -5.57
CA VAL A 342 -1.47 10.81 -5.49
C VAL A 342 -0.68 10.36 -4.25
N ASN A 343 -1.34 10.08 -3.12
CA ASN A 343 -0.69 9.52 -1.93
C ASN A 343 0.06 8.21 -2.22
N GLU A 344 -0.49 7.38 -3.13
CA GLU A 344 0.15 6.14 -3.59
C GLU A 344 1.05 6.32 -4.81
N LEU A 345 1.19 7.56 -5.31
CA LEU A 345 1.79 7.87 -6.61
C LEU A 345 1.18 7.04 -7.75
N GLY A 346 -0.11 6.68 -7.66
CA GLY A 346 -0.79 5.84 -8.63
C GLY A 346 -0.84 6.49 -10.01
N VAL A 347 -0.62 5.70 -11.06
CA VAL A 347 -0.80 6.19 -12.44
C VAL A 347 -2.28 6.45 -12.69
N ILE A 348 -2.63 7.62 -13.21
CA ILE A 348 -4.02 7.96 -13.50
C ILE A 348 -4.26 7.93 -15.01
N ARG A 349 -5.25 7.14 -15.43
CA ARG A 349 -5.67 6.98 -16.83
C ARG A 349 -7.13 7.36 -16.98
N THR A 350 -7.49 7.87 -18.15
CA THR A 350 -8.90 8.03 -18.49
C THR A 350 -9.54 6.64 -18.57
N ALA A 351 -10.69 6.47 -17.92
CA ALA A 351 -11.50 5.25 -18.00
C ALA A 351 -11.92 4.98 -19.45
N ARG A 352 -11.25 4.02 -20.09
CA ARG A 352 -11.52 3.55 -21.46
C ARG A 352 -11.72 2.05 -21.45
N VAL A 353 -12.60 1.59 -22.33
CA VAL A 353 -12.98 0.18 -22.44
C VAL A 353 -12.50 -0.38 -23.79
N ILE A 354 -12.06 -1.63 -23.81
CA ILE A 354 -11.83 -2.36 -25.06
C ILE A 354 -13.19 -2.70 -25.67
N ASP A 355 -13.49 -2.14 -26.84
CA ASP A 355 -14.66 -2.53 -27.63
C ASP A 355 -14.43 -3.92 -28.25
N ARG A 356 -14.64 -4.98 -27.47
CA ARG A 356 -14.67 -6.34 -27.99
C ARG A 356 -16.03 -6.55 -28.65
N SER A 357 -16.05 -6.57 -29.98
CA SER A 357 -17.06 -7.35 -30.70
C SER A 357 -16.99 -8.78 -30.16
N GLU A 358 -18.05 -9.22 -29.48
CA GLU A 358 -18.21 -10.48 -28.71
C GLU A 358 -17.22 -11.62 -29.06
N PRO A 359 -16.44 -12.14 -28.09
CA PRO A 359 -15.83 -13.45 -28.21
C PRO A 359 -16.89 -14.54 -28.00
N GLU A 360 -16.89 -15.57 -28.86
CA GLU A 360 -17.65 -16.80 -28.63
C GLU A 360 -17.33 -17.37 -27.24
N VAL A 361 -18.38 -17.69 -26.49
CA VAL A 361 -18.29 -18.30 -25.17
C VAL A 361 -17.58 -19.65 -25.30
N ASP A 362 -16.31 -19.72 -24.87
CA ASP A 362 -15.62 -21.00 -24.71
C ASP A 362 -16.31 -21.78 -23.59
N ALA A 363 -17.02 -22.84 -23.97
CA ALA A 363 -17.54 -23.83 -23.03
C ALA A 363 -16.35 -24.48 -22.30
N PRO A 364 -16.49 -24.83 -21.00
CA PRO A 364 -15.40 -25.45 -20.25
C PRO A 364 -14.98 -26.75 -20.94
N SER A 365 -13.73 -26.77 -21.42
CA SER A 365 -13.10 -27.98 -21.96
C SER A 365 -12.86 -28.95 -20.82
N THR A 366 -13.74 -29.93 -20.67
CA THR A 366 -13.48 -31.10 -19.84
C THR A 366 -12.24 -31.82 -20.38
N ALA A 367 -11.17 -31.82 -19.59
CA ALA A 367 -9.99 -32.63 -19.85
C ALA A 367 -10.37 -34.12 -19.81
N THR A 368 -10.55 -34.74 -20.97
CA THR A 368 -10.63 -36.19 -21.10
C THR A 368 -9.22 -36.80 -21.07
N VAL A 369 -8.92 -37.51 -19.99
CA VAL A 369 -7.82 -38.45 -19.84
C VAL A 369 -7.78 -39.41 -21.04
N GLY A 370 -6.68 -39.38 -21.79
CA GLY A 370 -6.44 -40.26 -22.94
C GLY A 370 -6.07 -41.68 -22.51
N GLY A 371 -6.90 -42.65 -22.89
CA GLY A 371 -6.55 -44.07 -22.98
C GLY A 371 -6.74 -44.57 -24.42
N PRO A 372 -5.82 -45.37 -24.99
CA PRO A 372 -5.89 -45.76 -26.39
C PRO A 372 -6.74 -47.04 -26.53
N ASP A 373 -7.88 -46.93 -27.22
CA ASP A 373 -8.51 -47.95 -28.08
C ASP A 373 -10.04 -47.80 -28.09
N SER A 374 -10.59 -47.29 -29.18
CA SER A 374 -11.70 -47.95 -29.90
C SER A 374 -12.18 -47.14 -31.11
N GLN A 375 -12.37 -47.86 -32.20
CA GLN A 375 -12.89 -47.39 -33.48
C GLN A 375 -14.40 -47.12 -33.42
N LEU A 376 -14.85 -46.13 -34.21
CA LEU A 376 -16.12 -46.06 -34.97
C LEU A 376 -17.38 -46.69 -34.35
N VAL A 377 -18.44 -45.90 -34.10
CA VAL A 377 -19.78 -46.05 -34.72
C VAL A 377 -20.59 -44.75 -34.53
N ARG A 378 -21.08 -44.18 -35.65
CA ARG A 378 -22.19 -43.20 -35.71
C ARG A 378 -23.50 -43.90 -35.36
N ALA A 379 -24.22 -43.45 -34.34
CA ALA A 379 -25.64 -43.77 -34.16
C ALA A 379 -26.38 -42.57 -33.56
N ALA A 380 -27.37 -42.08 -34.31
CA ALA A 380 -28.33 -41.08 -33.87
C ALA A 380 -29.32 -41.71 -32.88
N SER A 381 -29.58 -41.04 -31.76
CA SER A 381 -30.76 -41.27 -30.93
C SER A 381 -31.15 -39.95 -30.26
N ARG A 382 -32.29 -39.43 -30.69
CA ARG A 382 -32.99 -38.30 -30.07
C ARG A 382 -33.47 -38.73 -28.68
N GLY A 383 -33.01 -38.05 -27.65
CA GLY A 383 -33.58 -38.06 -26.31
C GLY A 383 -33.61 -36.63 -25.80
N GLU A 384 -34.80 -36.05 -25.70
CA GLU A 384 -35.04 -34.75 -25.09
C GLU A 384 -34.61 -34.81 -23.62
N THR A 385 -33.63 -33.99 -23.25
CA THR A 385 -33.38 -33.60 -21.87
C THR A 385 -33.20 -32.09 -21.92
N GLU A 386 -34.15 -31.36 -21.36
CA GLU A 386 -34.14 -29.90 -21.25
C GLU A 386 -32.91 -29.46 -20.44
N LEU A 387 -31.83 -29.11 -21.14
CA LEU A 387 -30.77 -28.29 -20.57
C LEU A 387 -31.26 -26.84 -20.63
N GLY A 388 -31.49 -26.28 -19.44
CA GLY A 388 -31.95 -24.92 -19.23
C GLY A 388 -31.13 -23.94 -20.06
N ARG A 389 -31.84 -23.21 -20.92
CA ARG A 389 -31.38 -22.02 -21.61
C ARG A 389 -30.77 -21.08 -20.57
N ALA A 390 -29.50 -20.70 -20.76
CA ALA A 390 -28.87 -19.64 -19.99
C ALA A 390 -29.80 -18.41 -19.97
N PRO A 391 -29.99 -17.75 -18.81
CA PRO A 391 -30.84 -16.57 -18.75
C PRO A 391 -30.30 -15.52 -19.73
N SER A 392 -31.23 -14.87 -20.42
CA SER A 392 -30.89 -13.73 -21.28
C SER A 392 -30.35 -12.61 -20.38
N PRO A 393 -29.32 -11.84 -20.79
CA PRO A 393 -28.84 -10.71 -19.99
C PRO A 393 -30.00 -9.75 -19.71
N ASP A 394 -30.14 -9.38 -18.44
CA ASP A 394 -31.12 -8.39 -18.00
C ASP A 394 -30.74 -7.03 -18.62
N PRO A 395 -31.60 -6.40 -19.44
CA PRO A 395 -31.27 -5.14 -20.10
C PRO A 395 -31.01 -3.97 -19.12
N ASP A 396 -31.40 -4.11 -17.84
CA ASP A 396 -31.13 -3.15 -16.76
C ASP A 396 -29.99 -3.59 -15.81
N GLY A 397 -29.27 -4.68 -16.13
CA GLY A 397 -28.14 -5.16 -15.33
C GLY A 397 -26.86 -4.34 -15.52
N PRO A 398 -25.94 -4.34 -14.52
CA PRO A 398 -24.69 -3.59 -14.60
C PRO A 398 -23.83 -4.09 -15.78
N THR A 399 -23.27 -3.14 -16.55
CA THR A 399 -22.46 -3.44 -17.73
C THR A 399 -21.08 -3.91 -17.32
N LEU A 400 -20.65 -5.07 -17.82
CA LEU A 400 -19.29 -5.58 -17.66
C LEU A 400 -18.37 -4.91 -18.68
N VAL A 401 -17.22 -4.39 -18.24
CA VAL A 401 -16.22 -3.71 -19.08
C VAL A 401 -14.83 -4.24 -18.82
N GLU A 402 -13.96 -4.21 -19.83
CA GLU A 402 -12.54 -4.54 -19.70
C GLU A 402 -11.73 -3.26 -19.96
N PRO A 403 -10.95 -2.77 -18.97
CA PRO A 403 -10.10 -1.60 -19.18
C PRO A 403 -9.11 -1.82 -20.34
N ASP A 404 -8.74 -0.75 -21.02
CA ASP A 404 -7.80 -0.82 -22.15
C ASP A 404 -6.34 -1.12 -21.76
N VAL A 405 -6.03 -1.05 -20.46
CA VAL A 405 -4.73 -1.37 -19.86
C VAL A 405 -4.94 -2.07 -18.51
N THR A 406 -4.32 -3.24 -18.32
CA THR A 406 -4.44 -4.06 -17.10
C THR A 406 -3.12 -4.72 -16.66
N THR A 407 -1.96 -4.30 -17.17
CA THR A 407 -0.68 -5.03 -16.99
C THR A 407 0.51 -4.17 -16.56
N GLU A 408 0.31 -2.92 -16.16
CA GLU A 408 1.43 -1.98 -15.88
C GLU A 408 1.62 -1.65 -14.40
N SER A 409 0.73 -2.19 -13.56
CA SER A 409 0.68 -2.02 -12.11
C SER A 409 0.20 -3.31 -11.46
N VAL A 410 0.50 -3.49 -10.17
CA VAL A 410 -0.01 -4.61 -9.35
C VAL A 410 -1.54 -4.56 -9.31
N GLU A 411 -2.10 -3.38 -9.05
CA GLU A 411 -3.54 -3.17 -9.10
C GLU A 411 -3.93 -2.21 -10.23
N HIS A 412 -4.99 -2.58 -10.95
CA HIS A 412 -5.76 -1.66 -11.78
C HIS A 412 -7.09 -1.39 -11.09
N ALA A 413 -7.42 -0.13 -10.80
CA ALA A 413 -8.65 0.27 -10.13
C ALA A 413 -9.56 1.04 -11.08
N TRP A 414 -10.84 0.69 -11.13
CA TRP A 414 -11.85 1.31 -11.99
C TRP A 414 -12.86 2.10 -11.17
N PHE A 415 -12.97 3.40 -11.47
CA PHE A 415 -13.85 4.34 -10.75
C PHE A 415 -15.13 4.69 -11.52
N GLY A 416 -15.30 4.24 -12.76
CA GLY A 416 -16.55 4.45 -13.52
C GLY A 416 -17.66 3.50 -13.09
N ASP A 417 -18.91 3.77 -13.47
CA ASP A 417 -20.10 3.02 -13.01
C ASP A 417 -20.12 1.52 -13.34
N ALA A 418 -19.55 1.14 -14.48
CA ALA A 418 -19.50 -0.24 -14.94
C ALA A 418 -18.74 -1.19 -13.98
N ILE A 419 -18.95 -2.50 -14.16
CA ILE A 419 -18.21 -3.55 -13.45
C ILE A 419 -16.96 -3.89 -14.26
N PRO A 420 -15.75 -3.72 -13.72
CA PRO A 420 -14.53 -4.07 -14.43
C PRO A 420 -14.26 -5.58 -14.41
N ARG A 421 -13.74 -6.11 -15.51
CA ARG A 421 -13.03 -7.39 -15.58
C ARG A 421 -11.52 -7.12 -15.59
N GLY A 422 -10.77 -7.83 -14.76
CA GLY A 422 -9.31 -7.69 -14.68
C GLY A 422 -8.82 -6.44 -13.93
N ALA A 423 -9.72 -5.70 -13.27
CA ALA A 423 -9.42 -4.54 -12.42
C ALA A 423 -10.35 -4.57 -11.20
N SER A 424 -10.01 -3.86 -10.12
CA SER A 424 -10.84 -3.64 -8.94
C SER A 424 -11.92 -2.59 -9.19
N LYS A 425 -13.05 -2.69 -8.49
CA LYS A 425 -14.10 -1.67 -8.46
C LYS A 425 -13.84 -0.74 -7.28
N ALA A 426 -13.10 0.33 -7.51
CA ALA A 426 -12.81 1.31 -6.48
C ALA A 426 -13.97 2.31 -6.30
N THR A 427 -14.04 2.93 -5.13
CA THR A 427 -15.06 3.94 -4.78
C THR A 427 -14.39 5.04 -3.95
N VAL A 428 -14.88 6.28 -4.02
CA VAL A 428 -14.36 7.40 -3.20
C VAL A 428 -14.64 7.14 -1.72
N GLU A 429 -15.81 6.58 -1.44
CA GLU A 429 -16.34 6.27 -0.12
C GLU A 429 -15.39 5.34 0.64
N ALA A 430 -14.86 4.30 -0.02
CA ALA A 430 -13.83 3.42 0.55
C ALA A 430 -12.64 4.18 1.16
N TYR A 431 -12.06 5.09 0.38
CA TYR A 431 -10.90 5.87 0.81
C TYR A 431 -11.26 6.87 1.92
N ARG A 432 -12.44 7.49 1.85
CA ARG A 432 -12.94 8.38 2.91
C ARG A 432 -13.19 7.63 4.22
N ASN A 433 -13.83 6.47 4.15
CA ASN A 433 -14.09 5.63 5.32
C ASN A 433 -12.79 5.26 6.02
N GLN A 434 -11.74 4.94 5.26
CA GLN A 434 -10.42 4.59 5.81
C GLN A 434 -9.79 5.74 6.63
N LEU A 435 -9.99 7.00 6.23
CA LEU A 435 -9.50 8.16 7.00
C LEU A 435 -10.19 8.29 8.36
N ASN A 436 -11.45 7.86 8.46
CA ASN A 436 -12.25 7.94 9.67
C ASN A 436 -11.97 6.80 10.67
N ARG A 437 -11.04 5.89 10.35
CA ARG A 437 -10.66 4.80 11.27
C ARG A 437 -9.99 5.36 12.53
N ASP A 438 -10.39 4.83 13.68
CA ASP A 438 -9.65 5.00 14.93
C ASP A 438 -8.28 4.30 14.85
N ALA A 439 -7.37 4.59 15.78
CA ALA A 439 -6.06 3.94 15.81
C ALA A 439 -6.21 2.40 15.79
N ARG A 440 -5.36 1.69 15.01
CA ARG A 440 -5.32 0.22 14.97
C ARG A 440 -5.31 -0.34 16.40
N LYS A 441 -6.25 -1.24 16.69
CA LYS A 441 -6.35 -1.98 17.96
C LYS A 441 -5.13 -2.91 18.11
N GLU A 442 -4.84 -3.33 19.35
CA GLU A 442 -3.74 -4.27 19.65
C GLU A 442 -4.06 -5.71 19.22
N SER A 443 -5.35 -6.09 19.22
CA SER A 443 -5.87 -7.33 18.61
C SER A 443 -6.70 -7.01 17.36
N ILE A 444 -6.80 -7.98 16.45
CA ILE A 444 -7.61 -7.86 15.23
C ILE A 444 -8.88 -8.69 15.46
N ASP A 445 -10.03 -8.02 15.39
CA ASP A 445 -11.34 -8.64 15.59
C ASP A 445 -11.87 -9.21 14.26
N ILE A 446 -12.07 -10.53 14.17
CA ILE A 446 -12.54 -11.22 12.96
C ILE A 446 -13.93 -11.81 13.19
N LEU A 447 -14.89 -11.48 12.32
CA LEU A 447 -16.19 -12.11 12.24
C LEU A 447 -16.21 -13.15 11.12
N LEU A 448 -16.37 -14.42 11.46
CA LEU A 448 -16.55 -15.52 10.50
C LEU A 448 -18.01 -16.01 10.56
N VAL A 449 -18.77 -15.82 9.49
CA VAL A 449 -20.17 -16.26 9.39
C VAL A 449 -20.31 -17.33 8.34
N CYS A 450 -20.79 -18.51 8.75
CA CYS A 450 -21.15 -19.59 7.83
C CYS A 450 -22.68 -19.84 7.82
N ASN A 451 -23.31 -19.48 6.70
CA ASN A 451 -24.76 -19.69 6.48
C ASN A 451 -25.07 -20.79 5.46
N ASP A 452 -24.05 -21.47 4.93
CA ASP A 452 -24.23 -22.69 4.14
C ASP A 452 -23.61 -23.89 4.85
N ALA A 453 -24.46 -24.79 5.36
CA ALA A 453 -24.03 -26.02 6.02
C ALA A 453 -23.13 -26.93 5.14
N ARG A 454 -23.12 -26.74 3.81
CA ARG A 454 -22.24 -27.49 2.90
C ARG A 454 -20.80 -27.00 2.88
N MET A 455 -20.53 -25.82 3.47
CA MET A 455 -19.22 -25.19 3.54
C MET A 455 -18.70 -25.15 4.99
N LEU A 456 -19.18 -26.06 5.84
CA LEU A 456 -18.70 -26.23 7.21
C LEU A 456 -17.21 -26.61 7.27
N GLU A 457 -16.74 -27.42 6.31
CA GLU A 457 -15.31 -27.80 6.25
C GLU A 457 -14.40 -26.58 6.03
N GLU A 458 -14.84 -25.60 5.26
CA GLU A 458 -14.14 -24.32 5.08
C GLU A 458 -14.14 -23.52 6.38
N HIS A 459 -15.29 -23.39 7.02
CA HIS A 459 -15.41 -22.68 8.29
C HIS A 459 -14.46 -23.26 9.36
N ASP A 460 -14.45 -24.57 9.55
CA ASP A 460 -13.59 -25.22 10.55
C ASP A 460 -12.09 -25.04 10.23
N LEU A 461 -11.72 -25.08 8.96
CA LEU A 461 -10.35 -24.81 8.51
C LEU A 461 -9.92 -23.35 8.73
N LEU A 462 -10.84 -22.41 8.49
CA LEU A 462 -10.61 -20.98 8.66
C LEU A 462 -10.50 -20.59 10.14
N ASP A 463 -11.32 -21.18 11.01
CA ASP A 463 -11.25 -20.98 12.47
C ASP A 463 -9.85 -21.34 12.99
N ASP A 464 -9.29 -22.47 12.55
CA ASP A 464 -7.91 -22.87 12.85
C ASP A 464 -6.87 -21.91 12.23
N THR A 465 -7.10 -21.43 11.00
CA THR A 465 -6.16 -20.57 10.26
C THR A 465 -6.04 -19.18 10.91
N TYR A 466 -7.15 -18.57 11.30
CA TYR A 466 -7.14 -17.29 12.01
C TYR A 466 -6.69 -17.44 13.48
N GLY A 467 -7.04 -18.55 14.14
CA GLY A 467 -6.73 -18.78 15.56
C GLY A 467 -5.31 -19.27 15.88
N SER A 468 -4.48 -19.59 14.87
CA SER A 468 -3.17 -20.25 15.06
C SER A 468 -1.96 -19.31 15.20
N HIS A 469 -2.12 -18.00 15.03
CA HIS A 469 -0.97 -17.08 15.04
C HIS A 469 -0.56 -16.68 16.48
N GLU A 470 0.53 -17.26 17.02
CA GLU A 470 1.01 -16.97 18.38
C GLU A 470 1.48 -15.50 18.59
N ARG A 471 1.74 -14.75 17.51
CA ARG A 471 2.38 -13.42 17.56
C ARG A 471 1.43 -12.22 17.43
N VAL A 472 0.24 -12.39 16.87
CA VAL A 472 -0.82 -11.37 16.81
C VAL A 472 -2.10 -12.04 17.32
N PRO A 473 -2.67 -11.63 18.47
CA PRO A 473 -3.91 -12.22 18.94
C PRO A 473 -5.04 -11.79 18.01
N PHE A 474 -5.53 -12.70 17.18
CA PHE A 474 -6.81 -12.55 16.51
C PHE A 474 -7.91 -12.99 17.46
N ASP A 475 -8.92 -12.15 17.62
CA ASP A 475 -10.15 -12.49 18.33
C ASP A 475 -11.18 -12.90 17.27
N VAL A 476 -11.37 -14.22 17.10
CA VAL A 476 -12.25 -14.79 16.08
C VAL A 476 -13.63 -15.09 16.67
N ASP A 477 -14.64 -14.38 16.18
CA ASP A 477 -16.06 -14.63 16.47
C ASP A 477 -16.67 -15.45 15.33
N SER A 478 -16.83 -16.75 15.58
CA SER A 478 -17.39 -17.72 14.63
C SER A 478 -18.89 -17.95 14.88
N GLU A 479 -19.72 -17.65 13.88
CA GLU A 479 -21.18 -17.67 13.93
C GLU A 479 -21.77 -18.54 12.82
N PHE A 480 -22.74 -19.40 13.17
CA PHE A 480 -23.34 -20.36 12.23
C PHE A 480 -24.85 -20.21 12.11
N GLY A 481 -25.35 -20.20 10.87
CA GLY A 481 -26.79 -20.18 10.58
C GLY A 481 -27.51 -18.94 11.11
N VAL A 482 -26.85 -17.78 11.06
CA VAL A 482 -27.35 -16.52 11.61
C VAL A 482 -28.64 -16.05 10.92
N SER A 483 -29.54 -15.44 11.70
CA SER A 483 -30.73 -14.77 11.19
C SER A 483 -30.40 -13.38 10.64
N THR A 484 -31.30 -12.82 9.84
CA THR A 484 -31.20 -11.45 9.30
C THR A 484 -30.97 -10.41 10.39
N ASP A 485 -31.78 -10.44 11.47
CA ASP A 485 -31.63 -9.53 12.61
C ASP A 485 -30.27 -9.68 13.32
N ARG A 486 -29.76 -10.91 13.46
CA ARG A 486 -28.46 -11.16 14.11
C ARG A 486 -27.31 -10.70 13.22
N LEU A 487 -27.36 -11.00 11.92
CA LEU A 487 -26.34 -10.55 10.97
C LEU A 487 -26.31 -9.02 10.88
N ALA A 488 -27.47 -8.36 10.85
CA ALA A 488 -27.55 -6.90 10.90
C ALA A 488 -26.85 -6.36 12.16
N ALA A 489 -27.17 -6.87 13.35
CA ALA A 489 -26.54 -6.43 14.59
C ALA A 489 -25.01 -6.65 14.61
N LEU A 490 -24.53 -7.79 14.10
CA LEU A 490 -23.09 -8.06 13.98
C LEU A 490 -22.40 -7.06 13.04
N LEU A 491 -23.03 -6.73 11.91
CA LEU A 491 -22.48 -5.78 10.93
C LEU A 491 -22.55 -4.32 11.40
N THR A 492 -23.50 -3.95 12.27
CA THR A 492 -23.69 -2.54 12.70
C THR A 492 -23.10 -2.20 14.06
N GLU A 493 -22.93 -3.19 14.94
CA GLU A 493 -22.52 -2.98 16.35
C GLU A 493 -21.30 -3.82 16.75
N GLY A 494 -20.79 -4.66 15.84
CA GLY A 494 -19.74 -5.64 16.16
C GLY A 494 -18.34 -5.07 16.30
N GLY A 495 -18.01 -3.99 15.61
CA GLY A 495 -16.67 -3.38 15.66
C GLY A 495 -15.57 -4.26 15.09
N TYR A 496 -15.88 -5.06 14.07
CA TYR A 496 -14.97 -6.05 13.49
C TYR A 496 -14.01 -5.42 12.47
N ASP A 497 -12.74 -5.81 12.53
CA ASP A 497 -11.74 -5.41 11.53
C ASP A 497 -11.91 -6.19 10.22
N PHE A 498 -12.36 -7.45 10.30
CA PHE A 498 -12.58 -8.29 9.13
C PHE A 498 -13.87 -9.12 9.22
N PHE A 499 -14.65 -9.13 8.15
CA PHE A 499 -15.85 -9.95 8.01
C PHE A 499 -15.71 -10.96 6.88
N HIS A 500 -15.66 -12.24 7.22
CA HIS A 500 -15.67 -13.34 6.27
C HIS A 500 -17.06 -13.99 6.24
N TYR A 501 -17.76 -13.87 5.13
CA TYR A 501 -19.06 -14.51 4.92
C TYR A 501 -18.93 -15.70 3.96
N VAL A 502 -19.31 -16.88 4.44
CA VAL A 502 -19.37 -18.13 3.67
C VAL A 502 -20.83 -18.51 3.47
N GLY A 503 -21.31 -18.41 2.23
CA GLY A 503 -22.70 -18.74 1.94
C GLY A 503 -23.21 -18.34 0.55
N HIS A 504 -24.49 -17.97 0.48
CA HIS A 504 -25.12 -17.50 -0.77
C HIS A 504 -25.44 -16.02 -0.67
N ALA A 505 -25.33 -15.33 -1.79
CA ALA A 505 -25.78 -13.96 -1.94
C ALA A 505 -26.65 -13.85 -3.21
N THR A 506 -27.54 -12.88 -3.19
CA THR A 506 -28.23 -12.37 -4.37
C THR A 506 -27.87 -10.89 -4.51
N PRO A 507 -28.19 -10.25 -5.66
CA PRO A 507 -28.10 -8.80 -5.77
C PRO A 507 -28.88 -8.06 -4.66
N ASP A 508 -29.91 -8.72 -4.10
CA ASP A 508 -30.82 -8.14 -3.11
C ASP A 508 -30.55 -8.57 -1.66
N GLY A 509 -29.54 -9.42 -1.40
CA GLY A 509 -29.14 -9.67 -0.02
C GLY A 509 -28.22 -10.86 0.22
N LEU A 510 -27.66 -10.90 1.44
CA LEU A 510 -26.91 -12.02 1.99
C LEU A 510 -27.88 -13.04 2.60
N ARG A 511 -27.78 -14.30 2.21
CA ARG A 511 -28.71 -15.34 2.66
C ARG A 511 -28.53 -15.69 4.14
N CYS A 512 -29.61 -15.59 4.89
CA CYS A 512 -29.69 -15.93 6.32
C CYS A 512 -30.58 -17.16 6.54
N SER A 513 -30.65 -17.63 7.78
CA SER A 513 -31.51 -18.78 8.15
C SER A 513 -33.01 -18.50 8.04
N ASP A 514 -33.42 -17.23 8.08
CA ASP A 514 -34.81 -16.76 8.05
C ASP A 514 -35.17 -15.82 6.88
N GLY A 515 -34.22 -15.52 5.98
CA GLY A 515 -34.44 -14.60 4.86
C GLY A 515 -33.16 -14.20 4.14
N GLU A 516 -33.16 -13.02 3.51
CA GLU A 516 -31.97 -12.37 2.95
C GLU A 516 -31.83 -11.00 3.61
N LEU A 517 -30.61 -10.63 4.00
CA LEU A 517 -30.30 -9.30 4.54
C LEU A 517 -29.76 -8.43 3.41
N ASP A 518 -30.49 -7.39 3.04
CA ASP A 518 -29.99 -6.35 2.14
C ASP A 518 -29.17 -5.33 2.94
N VAL A 519 -27.86 -5.25 2.68
CA VAL A 519 -26.98 -4.28 3.34
C VAL A 519 -27.42 -2.84 3.04
N ARG A 520 -28.14 -2.61 1.93
CA ARG A 520 -28.69 -1.29 1.59
C ARG A 520 -29.73 -0.80 2.60
N ASP A 521 -30.36 -1.70 3.35
CA ASP A 521 -31.34 -1.35 4.40
C ASP A 521 -30.68 -0.91 5.72
N LEU A 522 -29.37 -1.15 5.88
CA LEU A 522 -28.60 -0.70 7.05
C LEU A 522 -28.23 0.79 6.92
N GLU A 523 -28.17 1.53 8.03
CA GLU A 523 -27.77 2.94 8.00
C GLU A 523 -26.25 3.10 7.77
N SER A 524 -25.47 2.31 8.51
CA SER A 524 -24.01 2.21 8.43
C SER A 524 -23.58 0.79 8.82
N VAL A 525 -22.32 0.43 8.56
CA VAL A 525 -21.68 -0.79 9.04
C VAL A 525 -20.44 -0.47 9.84
N ASP A 526 -20.18 -1.26 10.88
CA ASP A 526 -19.01 -1.20 11.75
C ASP A 526 -18.08 -2.39 11.46
N VAL A 527 -17.75 -2.52 10.17
CA VAL A 527 -16.85 -3.54 9.61
C VAL A 527 -15.85 -2.83 8.71
N SER A 528 -14.55 -3.06 8.94
CA SER A 528 -13.50 -2.41 8.16
C SER A 528 -13.26 -3.06 6.79
N VAL A 529 -13.03 -4.37 6.76
CA VAL A 529 -12.75 -5.13 5.54
C VAL A 529 -13.66 -6.35 5.46
N PHE A 530 -14.01 -6.79 4.25
CA PHE A 530 -14.84 -7.98 4.08
C PHE A 530 -14.34 -8.94 3.00
N PHE A 531 -14.70 -10.20 3.14
CA PHE A 531 -14.62 -11.19 2.08
C PHE A 531 -15.95 -11.94 1.99
N LEU A 532 -16.68 -11.71 0.90
CA LEU A 532 -17.94 -12.38 0.62
C LEU A 532 -17.67 -13.58 -0.27
N ASN A 533 -17.36 -14.71 0.37
CA ASN A 533 -17.23 -16.00 -0.30
C ASN A 533 -18.62 -16.57 -0.64
N ALA A 534 -19.30 -15.86 -1.54
CA ALA A 534 -20.67 -16.11 -1.94
C ALA A 534 -20.85 -15.72 -3.40
N CYS A 535 -21.61 -16.51 -4.15
CA CYS A 535 -21.92 -16.25 -5.55
C CYS A 535 -22.71 -14.94 -5.69
N ARG A 536 -22.38 -14.13 -6.72
CA ARG A 536 -23.11 -12.89 -7.08
C ARG A 536 -23.22 -11.88 -5.93
N SER A 537 -22.19 -11.78 -5.10
CA SER A 537 -22.13 -10.90 -3.93
C SER A 537 -21.78 -9.43 -4.22
N TYR A 538 -21.50 -9.07 -5.48
CA TYR A 538 -21.06 -7.74 -5.90
C TYR A 538 -21.89 -6.57 -5.33
N GLU A 539 -23.22 -6.59 -5.47
CA GLU A 539 -24.08 -5.48 -5.03
C GLU A 539 -24.03 -5.29 -3.51
N GLN A 540 -23.96 -6.40 -2.77
CA GLN A 540 -23.88 -6.39 -1.31
C GLN A 540 -22.50 -5.93 -0.83
N GLY A 541 -21.42 -6.32 -1.53
CA GLY A 541 -20.08 -5.80 -1.28
C GLY A 541 -19.98 -4.29 -1.53
N LEU A 542 -20.56 -3.80 -2.63
CA LEU A 542 -20.63 -2.36 -2.91
C LEU A 542 -21.44 -1.60 -1.86
N ALA A 543 -22.54 -2.20 -1.39
CA ALA A 543 -23.34 -1.64 -0.29
C ALA A 543 -22.53 -1.59 1.02
N LEU A 544 -21.76 -2.63 1.38
CA LEU A 544 -20.89 -2.62 2.56
C LEU A 544 -19.90 -1.45 2.50
N THR A 545 -19.23 -1.26 1.36
CA THR A 545 -18.29 -0.14 1.18
C THR A 545 -18.98 1.22 1.30
N ARG A 546 -20.15 1.41 0.68
CA ARG A 546 -20.91 2.67 0.80
C ARG A 546 -21.41 2.95 2.22
N ARG A 547 -21.53 1.92 3.07
CA ARG A 547 -22.06 2.01 4.43
C ARG A 547 -20.99 2.12 5.52
N GLY A 548 -19.71 1.98 5.19
CA GLY A 548 -18.63 2.18 6.17
C GLY A 548 -17.37 1.35 5.94
N ALA A 549 -17.45 0.26 5.16
CA ALA A 549 -16.27 -0.56 4.89
C ALA A 549 -15.27 0.15 3.97
N TYR A 550 -13.98 -0.19 4.10
CA TYR A 550 -12.88 0.38 3.31
C TYR A 550 -12.70 -0.40 2.01
N GLY A 551 -12.87 -1.71 2.07
CA GLY A 551 -12.74 -2.56 0.90
C GLY A 551 -13.01 -4.01 1.22
N GLY A 552 -13.10 -4.82 0.18
CA GLY A 552 -13.29 -6.23 0.33
C GLY A 552 -13.32 -6.98 -0.98
N VAL A 553 -13.49 -8.28 -0.91
CA VAL A 553 -13.52 -9.14 -2.09
C VAL A 553 -14.92 -9.75 -2.23
N SER A 554 -15.43 -9.75 -3.45
CA SER A 554 -16.77 -10.25 -3.81
C SER A 554 -16.75 -10.92 -5.18
N THR A 555 -17.85 -11.55 -5.55
CA THR A 555 -17.99 -12.21 -6.85
C THR A 555 -19.11 -11.57 -7.67
N TYR A 556 -18.93 -11.43 -8.99
CA TYR A 556 -20.00 -10.95 -9.88
C TYR A 556 -20.78 -12.08 -10.54
N SER A 557 -20.24 -13.30 -10.57
CA SER A 557 -20.86 -14.49 -11.17
C SER A 557 -20.73 -15.70 -10.26
N ASP A 558 -21.40 -16.80 -10.62
CA ASP A 558 -21.41 -18.02 -9.81
C ASP A 558 -20.04 -18.69 -9.80
N VAL A 559 -19.55 -19.03 -8.61
CA VAL A 559 -18.29 -19.73 -8.36
C VAL A 559 -18.59 -21.18 -7.96
N ALA A 560 -17.78 -22.14 -8.43
CA ALA A 560 -17.89 -23.52 -7.98
C ALA A 560 -17.43 -23.64 -6.52
N ASN A 561 -18.18 -24.38 -5.69
CA ASN A 561 -17.91 -24.49 -4.25
C ASN A 561 -16.46 -24.90 -3.92
N GLU A 562 -15.86 -25.84 -4.65
CA GLU A 562 -14.49 -26.29 -4.39
C GLU A 562 -13.46 -25.17 -4.58
N LEU A 563 -13.61 -24.36 -5.63
CA LEU A 563 -12.78 -23.18 -5.88
C LEU A 563 -13.01 -22.09 -4.84
N ALA A 564 -14.22 -21.99 -4.31
CA ALA A 564 -14.56 -21.05 -3.24
C ALA A 564 -13.81 -21.38 -1.94
N VAL A 565 -13.75 -22.65 -1.54
CA VAL A 565 -13.02 -23.08 -0.33
C VAL A 565 -11.52 -22.77 -0.44
N GLU A 566 -10.90 -23.15 -1.55
CA GLU A 566 -9.47 -22.92 -1.79
C GLU A 566 -9.12 -21.42 -1.86
N ALA A 567 -9.97 -20.63 -2.51
CA ALA A 567 -9.88 -19.18 -2.55
C ALA A 567 -9.94 -18.57 -1.14
N GLY A 568 -10.90 -19.02 -0.32
CA GLY A 568 -11.08 -18.52 1.03
C GLY A 568 -9.90 -18.84 1.94
N GLU A 569 -9.37 -20.07 1.87
CA GLU A 569 -8.17 -20.45 2.61
C GLU A 569 -6.94 -19.63 2.18
N THR A 570 -6.73 -19.49 0.86
CA THR A 570 -5.60 -18.71 0.31
C THR A 570 -5.66 -17.26 0.76
N MET A 571 -6.82 -16.62 0.63
CA MET A 571 -7.02 -15.23 1.05
C MET A 571 -6.80 -15.08 2.56
N ALA A 572 -7.36 -15.98 3.38
CA ALA A 572 -7.19 -15.96 4.82
C ALA A 572 -5.70 -16.02 5.22
N ARG A 573 -4.94 -16.96 4.65
CA ARG A 573 -3.51 -17.13 4.94
C ARG A 573 -2.68 -15.91 4.53
N LEU A 574 -2.91 -15.35 3.34
CA LEU A 574 -2.17 -14.16 2.87
C LEU A 574 -2.49 -12.93 3.70
N LEU A 575 -3.77 -12.68 3.99
CA LEU A 575 -4.19 -11.54 4.81
C LEU A 575 -3.66 -11.64 6.24
N ASN A 576 -3.62 -12.86 6.80
CA ASN A 576 -3.02 -13.15 8.11
C ASN A 576 -1.52 -12.82 8.15
N GLN A 577 -0.81 -13.02 7.03
CA GLN A 577 0.62 -12.68 6.88
C GLN A 577 0.87 -11.20 6.55
N GLY A 578 -0.17 -10.36 6.56
CA GLY A 578 -0.06 -8.92 6.34
C GLY A 578 0.02 -8.49 4.87
N PHE A 579 -0.35 -9.36 3.93
CA PHE A 579 -0.55 -8.95 2.53
C PHE A 579 -1.77 -8.02 2.43
N PRO A 580 -1.72 -6.97 1.59
CA PRO A 580 -2.90 -6.16 1.29
C PRO A 580 -3.86 -6.93 0.37
N LEU A 581 -5.13 -6.53 0.30
CA LEU A 581 -6.15 -7.18 -0.57
C LEU A 581 -5.66 -7.34 -2.02
N ARG A 582 -5.03 -6.31 -2.59
CA ARG A 582 -4.46 -6.36 -3.94
C ARG A 582 -3.38 -7.42 -4.11
N GLY A 583 -2.50 -7.57 -3.12
CA GLY A 583 -1.43 -8.58 -3.16
C GLY A 583 -1.99 -9.98 -2.98
N ALA A 584 -2.94 -10.15 -2.06
CA ALA A 584 -3.61 -11.43 -1.83
C ALA A 584 -4.35 -11.91 -3.10
N VAL A 585 -5.09 -11.02 -3.76
CA VAL A 585 -5.81 -11.34 -5.01
C VAL A 585 -4.87 -11.55 -6.20
N ASP A 586 -3.77 -10.79 -6.31
CA ASP A 586 -2.73 -10.99 -7.35
C ASP A 586 -2.17 -12.42 -7.26
N ILE A 587 -1.74 -12.83 -6.07
CA ILE A 587 -1.21 -14.18 -5.80
C ILE A 587 -2.27 -15.25 -6.08
N ALA A 588 -3.48 -15.06 -5.57
CA ALA A 588 -4.53 -16.07 -5.68
C ALA A 588 -5.00 -16.25 -7.15
N ARG A 589 -5.01 -15.19 -7.97
CA ARG A 589 -5.33 -15.28 -9.41
C ARG A 589 -4.25 -16.02 -10.19
N GLU A 590 -2.97 -15.75 -9.92
CA GLU A 590 -1.86 -16.40 -10.63
C GLU A 590 -1.76 -17.90 -10.35
N ASN A 591 -2.23 -18.36 -9.19
CA ASN A 591 -2.21 -19.78 -8.81
C ASN A 591 -3.49 -20.54 -9.20
N ALA A 592 -4.34 -19.96 -10.06
CA ALA A 592 -5.59 -20.54 -10.57
C ALA A 592 -6.65 -20.95 -9.52
N SER A 593 -6.41 -20.69 -8.23
CA SER A 593 -7.37 -20.91 -7.14
C SER A 593 -8.46 -19.83 -7.13
N LEU A 594 -8.12 -18.59 -7.49
CA LEU A 594 -9.07 -17.50 -7.67
C LEU A 594 -9.45 -17.36 -9.15
N GLY A 595 -10.68 -17.76 -9.50
CA GLY A 595 -11.20 -17.50 -10.85
C GLY A 595 -11.32 -15.99 -11.14
N ASP A 596 -11.37 -15.63 -12.43
CA ASP A 596 -11.66 -14.26 -12.96
C ASP A 596 -12.97 -13.62 -12.44
N GLN A 597 -13.69 -14.32 -11.58
CA GLN A 597 -15.00 -13.99 -11.02
C GLN A 597 -14.88 -13.15 -9.74
N TYR A 598 -13.74 -13.24 -9.05
CA TYR A 598 -13.47 -12.47 -7.84
C TYR A 598 -12.97 -11.07 -8.18
N LEU A 599 -13.55 -10.08 -7.50
CA LEU A 599 -13.36 -8.67 -7.71
C LEU A 599 -13.15 -7.99 -6.36
N ILE A 600 -12.10 -7.17 -6.26
CA ILE A 600 -11.93 -6.24 -5.15
C ILE A 600 -12.93 -5.10 -5.33
N ILE A 601 -13.63 -4.74 -4.25
CA ILE A 601 -14.51 -3.58 -4.16
C ILE A 601 -13.93 -2.63 -3.11
N GLY A 602 -13.82 -1.34 -3.41
CA GLY A 602 -13.23 -0.34 -2.52
C GLY A 602 -11.71 -0.19 -2.68
N ASP A 603 -11.00 0.05 -1.58
CA ASP A 603 -9.54 0.28 -1.56
C ASP A 603 -8.76 -1.03 -1.46
N GLY A 604 -8.17 -1.46 -2.59
CA GLY A 604 -7.36 -2.68 -2.68
C GLY A 604 -6.02 -2.62 -1.93
N SER A 605 -5.56 -1.43 -1.51
CA SER A 605 -4.34 -1.29 -0.72
C SER A 605 -4.51 -1.65 0.76
N THR A 606 -5.73 -1.95 1.20
CA THR A 606 -6.05 -2.22 2.60
C THR A 606 -5.40 -3.53 3.09
N ASP A 607 -4.68 -3.44 4.20
CA ASP A 607 -4.11 -4.53 4.99
C ASP A 607 -4.88 -4.73 6.30
N ILE A 608 -5.06 -5.99 6.71
CA ILE A 608 -5.75 -6.35 7.96
C ILE A 608 -4.73 -6.57 9.08
N ALA A 609 -3.72 -7.41 8.81
CA ALA A 609 -2.64 -7.72 9.73
C ALA A 609 -1.34 -6.96 9.40
N GLN A 610 -0.48 -6.79 10.40
CA GLN A 610 0.88 -6.30 10.19
C GLN A 610 1.76 -7.45 9.69
N SER A 611 2.64 -7.15 8.74
CA SER A 611 3.65 -8.09 8.27
C SER A 611 4.80 -8.17 9.28
N ASP A 612 5.29 -9.38 9.54
CA ASP A 612 6.43 -9.61 10.42
C ASP A 612 7.74 -9.29 9.67
N GLY A 613 8.52 -8.33 10.19
CA GLY A 613 9.89 -8.09 9.71
C GLY A 613 10.06 -7.29 8.41
N GLY A 614 9.02 -6.68 7.83
CA GLY A 614 9.14 -5.81 6.65
C GLY A 614 7.96 -5.90 5.70
N ALA A 615 8.13 -5.44 4.46
CA ALA A 615 7.09 -5.59 3.44
C ALA A 615 6.79 -7.09 3.19
N PRO A 616 5.52 -7.48 3.01
CA PRO A 616 5.15 -8.87 2.76
C PRO A 616 5.76 -9.36 1.44
N VAL A 617 6.33 -10.57 1.47
CA VAL A 617 7.04 -11.19 0.35
C VAL A 617 6.49 -12.58 0.04
N LEU A 618 6.26 -12.86 -1.24
CA LEU A 618 6.08 -14.21 -1.77
C LEU A 618 7.45 -14.72 -2.20
N ILE A 619 7.85 -15.90 -1.74
CA ILE A 619 9.07 -16.56 -2.18
C ILE A 619 8.75 -17.41 -3.40
N GLU A 620 9.52 -17.23 -4.46
CA GLU A 620 9.43 -18.05 -5.66
C GLU A 620 10.62 -18.99 -5.75
N LEU A 621 10.30 -20.27 -5.94
CA LEU A 621 11.26 -21.33 -6.09
C LEU A 621 11.05 -22.05 -7.43
N GLU A 622 12.14 -22.31 -8.11
CA GLU A 622 12.19 -23.19 -9.28
C GLU A 622 13.15 -24.34 -9.01
N HIS A 623 12.71 -25.58 -9.25
CA HIS A 623 13.62 -26.73 -9.19
C HIS A 623 14.70 -26.60 -10.27
N ARG A 624 15.96 -26.78 -9.86
CA ARG A 624 17.12 -26.97 -10.74
C ARG A 624 17.73 -28.35 -10.43
N ASP A 625 18.73 -28.78 -11.21
CA ASP A 625 19.25 -30.15 -11.12
C ASP A 625 19.76 -30.54 -9.71
N GLU A 626 20.57 -29.68 -9.09
CA GLU A 626 21.17 -29.91 -7.75
C GLU A 626 20.89 -28.75 -6.77
N SER A 627 20.04 -27.80 -7.15
CA SER A 627 19.81 -26.53 -6.46
C SER A 627 18.39 -26.01 -6.70
N PHE A 628 18.07 -24.84 -6.14
CA PHE A 628 16.84 -24.12 -6.42
C PHE A 628 17.17 -22.72 -6.96
N GLY A 629 16.39 -22.26 -7.93
CA GLY A 629 16.30 -20.83 -8.21
C GLY A 629 15.43 -20.18 -7.15
N PHE A 630 15.91 -19.10 -6.52
CA PHE A 630 15.21 -18.33 -5.50
C PHE A 630 14.97 -16.89 -5.97
N ALA A 631 13.72 -16.42 -5.86
CA ALA A 631 13.35 -15.04 -6.08
C ALA A 631 12.34 -14.55 -5.03
N LEU A 632 12.26 -13.24 -4.86
CA LEU A 632 11.31 -12.57 -3.97
C LEU A 632 10.37 -11.70 -4.78
N GLN A 633 9.08 -11.81 -4.50
CA GLN A 633 8.06 -10.89 -4.98
C GLN A 633 7.48 -10.11 -3.79
N SER A 634 7.84 -8.83 -3.67
CA SER A 634 7.40 -7.96 -2.59
C SER A 634 6.16 -7.15 -2.98
N TYR A 635 5.31 -6.83 -1.99
CA TYR A 635 4.09 -6.06 -2.18
C TYR A 635 4.07 -4.81 -1.28
N SER A 636 3.44 -3.74 -1.76
CA SER A 636 3.30 -2.51 -0.97
C SER A 636 2.11 -2.57 -0.03
N THR A 637 2.33 -2.21 1.23
CA THR A 637 1.28 -2.02 2.25
C THR A 637 1.14 -0.55 2.59
N LYS A 638 0.23 -0.22 3.52
CA LYS A 638 0.12 1.15 4.07
C LYS A 638 1.38 1.56 4.83
N GLU A 639 2.07 0.61 5.46
CA GLU A 639 3.34 0.86 6.16
C GLU A 639 4.53 0.89 5.18
N TYR A 640 4.55 -0.07 4.25
CA TYR A 640 5.64 -0.26 3.30
C TYR A 640 5.20 0.17 1.89
N LYS A 641 5.05 1.49 1.69
CA LYS A 641 4.62 2.06 0.39
C LYS A 641 5.76 2.02 -0.63
N LEU A 642 5.44 2.36 -1.89
CA LEU A 642 6.40 2.51 -2.99
C LEU A 642 7.67 3.27 -2.58
N GLY A 643 8.85 2.77 -2.95
CA GLY A 643 10.13 3.38 -2.53
C GLY A 643 10.61 2.92 -1.16
N THR A 644 9.93 1.97 -0.52
CA THR A 644 10.51 1.15 0.55
C THR A 644 11.61 0.27 -0.02
N THR A 645 12.58 -0.12 0.79
CA THR A 645 13.59 -1.12 0.42
C THR A 645 13.31 -2.44 1.12
N THR A 646 13.44 -3.54 0.39
CA THR A 646 13.28 -4.91 0.89
C THR A 646 14.58 -5.67 0.72
N GLU A 647 14.96 -6.44 1.73
CA GLU A 647 16.16 -7.28 1.71
C GLU A 647 15.77 -8.68 2.13
N SER A 648 16.35 -9.68 1.48
CA SER A 648 16.14 -11.08 1.88
C SER A 648 16.80 -11.35 3.22
N THR A 649 16.10 -12.02 4.14
CA THR A 649 16.71 -12.54 5.37
C THR A 649 17.53 -13.82 5.10
N LEU A 650 17.55 -14.31 3.86
CA LEU A 650 18.39 -15.42 3.41
C LEU A 650 19.83 -14.92 3.12
N PRO A 651 20.86 -15.30 3.90
CA PRO A 651 22.19 -14.69 3.82
C PRO A 651 22.89 -14.81 2.47
N THR A 652 22.56 -15.83 1.67
CA THR A 652 23.19 -16.08 0.36
C THR A 652 22.68 -15.18 -0.75
N VAL A 653 21.58 -14.45 -0.53
CA VAL A 653 20.89 -13.60 -1.52
C VAL A 653 20.39 -12.29 -0.89
N ALA A 654 21.08 -11.82 0.16
CA ALA A 654 20.72 -10.63 0.95
C ALA A 654 21.03 -9.31 0.21
N ASP A 655 20.72 -9.24 -1.09
CA ASP A 655 20.74 -7.98 -1.82
C ASP A 655 19.53 -7.14 -1.41
N ARG A 656 19.74 -5.83 -1.23
CA ARG A 656 18.68 -4.88 -0.93
C ARG A 656 18.11 -4.31 -2.23
N HIS A 657 16.80 -4.46 -2.39
CA HIS A 657 16.06 -4.06 -3.58
C HIS A 657 15.06 -2.96 -3.27
N LEU A 658 14.73 -2.16 -4.27
CA LEU A 658 13.62 -1.21 -4.21
C LEU A 658 12.28 -1.97 -4.32
N GLY A 659 11.32 -1.68 -3.45
CA GLY A 659 10.00 -2.32 -3.42
C GLY A 659 8.86 -1.38 -3.86
N PRO A 660 7.73 -1.94 -4.37
CA PRO A 660 7.51 -3.35 -4.71
C PRO A 660 8.36 -3.83 -5.89
N SER A 661 8.82 -5.07 -5.85
CA SER A 661 9.66 -5.66 -6.90
C SER A 661 9.49 -7.15 -7.02
N HIS A 662 9.96 -7.67 -8.15
CA HIS A 662 10.18 -9.09 -8.39
C HIS A 662 11.67 -9.26 -8.69
N THR A 663 12.40 -9.93 -7.81
CA THR A 663 13.84 -10.11 -7.98
C THR A 663 14.12 -11.19 -9.03
N VAL A 664 15.30 -11.15 -9.63
CA VAL A 664 15.74 -12.23 -10.51
C VAL A 664 16.05 -13.50 -9.70
N PHE A 665 15.90 -14.65 -10.34
CA PHE A 665 16.26 -15.93 -9.72
C PHE A 665 17.76 -16.03 -9.46
N THR A 666 18.11 -16.28 -8.21
CA THR A 666 19.47 -16.59 -7.77
C THR A 666 19.56 -18.05 -7.32
N GLU A 667 20.67 -18.71 -7.61
CA GLU A 667 20.86 -20.12 -7.25
C GLU A 667 21.16 -20.29 -5.75
N VAL A 668 20.42 -21.19 -5.08
CA VAL A 668 20.56 -21.46 -3.65
C VAL A 668 20.61 -22.97 -3.39
N GLU A 669 21.46 -23.37 -2.46
CA GLU A 669 21.59 -24.76 -2.03
C GLU A 669 20.37 -25.21 -1.17
N PRO A 670 19.88 -26.46 -1.34
CA PRO A 670 18.70 -26.94 -0.60
C PRO A 670 18.84 -26.88 0.93
N ASP A 671 20.04 -27.13 1.47
CA ASP A 671 20.26 -27.13 2.93
C ASP A 671 20.09 -25.73 3.52
N VAL A 672 20.49 -24.69 2.78
CA VAL A 672 20.33 -23.28 3.19
C VAL A 672 18.84 -22.90 3.20
N LEU A 673 18.07 -23.35 2.21
CA LEU A 673 16.61 -23.13 2.18
C LEU A 673 15.89 -23.83 3.33
N ARG A 674 16.29 -25.07 3.67
CA ARG A 674 15.71 -25.78 4.83
C ARG A 674 15.97 -25.06 6.15
N GLU A 675 17.19 -24.55 6.33
CA GLU A 675 17.53 -23.75 7.51
C GLU A 675 16.70 -22.46 7.57
N TYR A 676 16.57 -21.77 6.44
CA TYR A 676 15.77 -20.55 6.33
C TYR A 676 14.30 -20.78 6.68
N PHE A 677 13.69 -21.83 6.12
CA PHE A 677 12.30 -22.20 6.38
C PHE A 677 12.05 -22.78 7.78
N THR A 678 13.10 -23.07 8.56
CA THR A 678 12.95 -23.45 9.96
C THR A 678 12.56 -22.25 10.84
N TRP A 679 12.96 -21.04 10.45
CA TRP A 679 12.76 -19.82 11.23
C TRP A 679 11.75 -18.86 10.62
N ASN A 680 11.43 -19.04 9.34
CA ASN A 680 10.54 -18.18 8.58
C ASN A 680 9.45 -19.04 7.92
N GLU A 681 8.20 -18.57 7.98
CA GLU A 681 7.04 -19.24 7.38
C GLU A 681 6.38 -18.38 6.27
N PRO A 682 7.14 -17.85 5.28
CA PRO A 682 6.58 -17.03 4.21
C PRO A 682 5.75 -17.90 3.24
N PRO A 683 4.80 -17.32 2.48
CA PRO A 683 4.17 -18.06 1.41
C PRO A 683 5.23 -18.41 0.34
N VAL A 684 5.17 -19.63 -0.18
CA VAL A 684 6.13 -20.13 -1.18
C VAL A 684 5.39 -20.57 -2.43
N ARG A 685 5.81 -20.09 -3.60
CA ARG A 685 5.41 -20.61 -4.90
C ARG A 685 6.53 -21.47 -5.47
N LEU A 686 6.31 -22.79 -5.53
CA LEU A 686 7.27 -23.76 -6.03
C LEU A 686 6.81 -24.30 -7.39
N ASP A 687 7.60 -24.09 -8.44
CA ASP A 687 7.28 -24.46 -9.83
C ASP A 687 5.89 -23.99 -10.30
N GLY A 688 5.46 -22.82 -9.82
CA GLY A 688 4.16 -22.23 -10.15
C GLY A 688 2.99 -22.70 -9.27
N GLU A 689 3.21 -23.57 -8.29
CA GLU A 689 2.17 -23.99 -7.33
C GLU A 689 2.41 -23.35 -5.96
N LEU A 690 1.37 -22.77 -5.38
CA LEU A 690 1.41 -22.20 -4.03
C LEU A 690 1.48 -23.32 -2.98
N ARG A 691 2.46 -23.23 -2.07
CA ARG A 691 2.74 -24.18 -1.00
C ARG A 691 2.71 -23.45 0.34
N TRP A 692 2.12 -24.13 1.32
CA TRP A 692 1.92 -23.63 2.68
C TRP A 692 2.63 -24.51 3.70
N TYR A 693 2.86 -23.95 4.87
CA TYR A 693 3.34 -24.70 6.03
C TYR A 693 2.18 -25.45 6.68
N HIS A 694 2.41 -26.70 7.07
CA HIS A 694 1.45 -27.56 7.75
C HIS A 694 1.86 -27.89 9.20
N GLY A 695 2.62 -26.97 9.82
CA GLY A 695 3.06 -27.07 11.21
C GLY A 695 4.53 -27.46 11.39
N ILE A 696 4.91 -27.73 12.64
CA ILE A 696 6.31 -27.94 13.04
C ILE A 696 6.90 -29.15 12.33
N GLY A 697 7.91 -28.91 11.49
CA GLY A 697 8.69 -29.94 10.79
C GLY A 697 8.25 -30.27 9.37
N SER A 698 7.20 -29.61 8.83
CA SER A 698 6.93 -29.61 7.38
C SER A 698 7.69 -28.48 6.71
N THR A 699 8.32 -28.74 5.56
CA THR A 699 8.86 -27.67 4.71
C THR A 699 8.05 -27.57 3.42
N PRO A 700 7.94 -26.38 2.81
CA PRO A 700 7.28 -26.23 1.50
C PRO A 700 8.04 -26.92 0.35
N LEU A 701 9.21 -27.51 0.66
CA LEU A 701 10.03 -28.28 -0.28
C LEU A 701 9.64 -29.77 -0.36
N ASP A 702 8.80 -30.26 0.57
CA ASP A 702 8.44 -31.69 0.68
C ASP A 702 7.25 -32.13 -0.19
#